data_AF-A0A3T1B2Q6-F1
#
_entry.id   AF-A0A3T1B2Q6-F1
#
_cell.length_a   1.000
_cell.length_b   1.000
_cell.length_c   1.000
_cell.angle_alpha   90.00
_cell.angle_beta   90.00
_cell.angle_gamma   90.00
#
_symmetry.space_group_name_H-M   'P 1'
#
loop_
_entity.id
_entity.type
_entity.pdbx_description
1 polymer ?
#
loop_
_entity_poly.entity_id
_entity_poly.type
_entity_poly.pdbx_seq_one_letter_code
_entity_poly.pdbx_strand_id
1 'polypeptide(L)'
;MSDAAWWGRETTARTPEPGDRRPELVDARTAAIRDRIRSRVPAYTPDWTSTDPADPGGALIRLFALQAEPVLRRLNRLPEKLLTETLRIAGTAARGPSPAAAVLQFTVTPPDGASVLVPAGFQAGASPATGDGRQVVFETERDLWASPATLATVLSGSAGRLDPVRPDRTFAPFGPRPQPGDVLWLGLAGPRAPYPMLTVEAVVEPAGDPEPVAAGPGAAPPGLTPLLTWSVLDGNRFRPVEVARDGTSAFRVTGTIDLRLPETWGPGRPASARPLPELLWLRVVLTYGAYRRAPALASLRLNAVAAAAVQTVRDEVLLPSGGGPADGRTRLLLSATPIVPGSVRIEVDDDLAGESASAQWQEVSSLSGRAGDERVFTVDPASGEVTFGDGRQGARVPPGFRNVRATRYLVGGGRAGAVAAGAISATVTSLPFVTGVTNPLPATGGTDAEPVARTLRTGPARLRAGGRAVTADDYSQLATGSPGVLVARAHGVAGLDPARPGVRTPGVVAVFVVPVRPEDGTPPVPASADLDAVARHLTAAVAPAGVRVVAAAPRYQQVRVEARIATDPGLNRAEVFQAAGEDLLTYLHPVRGGADGDGWPLGAALSYVALIRRLLAVRGVTAVPLLRLSVDGREAPLCADAPLRPDGLPWTERPVLIPAPGGRRP
;
A
#
# COMPACT_ATOMS: atom_id res chain seq x y z
N MET A 1 5.19 -1.87 -48.05
CA MET A 1 4.94 -3.12 -47.31
C MET A 1 5.96 -3.23 -46.20
N SER A 2 5.63 -2.82 -44.98
CA SER A 2 6.36 -3.26 -43.78
C SER A 2 5.33 -3.89 -42.85
N ASP A 3 5.21 -5.20 -42.95
CA ASP A 3 4.39 -5.99 -42.04
C ASP A 3 4.99 -5.83 -40.64
N ALA A 4 4.27 -5.14 -39.75
CA ALA A 4 4.69 -5.02 -38.36
C ALA A 4 4.77 -6.43 -37.77
N ALA A 5 5.94 -6.74 -37.19
CA ALA A 5 6.23 -8.04 -36.61
C ALA A 5 5.12 -8.49 -35.64
N TRP A 6 4.82 -9.79 -35.60
CA TRP A 6 3.61 -10.30 -34.94
C TRP A 6 3.53 -9.95 -33.44
N TRP A 7 4.68 -9.71 -32.79
CA TRP A 7 4.80 -9.29 -31.38
C TRP A 7 4.49 -7.80 -31.13
N GLY A 8 4.29 -7.00 -32.18
CA GLY A 8 3.86 -5.60 -32.10
C GLY A 8 2.36 -5.39 -32.31
N ARG A 9 1.58 -6.46 -32.55
CA ARG A 9 0.13 -6.36 -32.84
C ARG A 9 -0.75 -6.29 -31.58
N GLU A 10 -0.18 -6.51 -30.40
CA GLU A 10 -0.91 -6.49 -29.12
C GLU A 10 -1.37 -5.09 -28.70
N THR A 11 -0.82 -4.01 -29.26
CA THR A 11 -1.19 -2.63 -28.88
C THR A 11 -2.40 -2.07 -29.64
N THR A 12 -2.87 -2.72 -30.71
CA THR A 12 -3.92 -2.16 -31.58
C THR A 12 -5.16 -3.03 -31.74
N ALA A 13 -5.09 -4.32 -31.42
CA ALA A 13 -6.29 -5.14 -31.34
C ALA A 13 -6.79 -5.09 -29.90
N ARG A 14 -7.78 -4.23 -29.62
CA ARG A 14 -8.66 -4.41 -28.46
C ARG A 14 -9.09 -5.87 -28.45
N THR A 15 -8.53 -6.68 -27.55
CA THR A 15 -9.29 -7.79 -26.98
C THR A 15 -10.64 -7.17 -26.65
N PRO A 16 -11.78 -7.69 -27.16
CA PRO A 16 -13.07 -7.17 -26.73
C PRO A 16 -13.01 -7.25 -25.22
N GLU A 17 -12.96 -6.08 -24.58
CA GLU A 17 -12.97 -6.05 -23.13
C GLU A 17 -14.20 -6.83 -22.72
N PRO A 18 -14.14 -7.61 -21.64
CA PRO A 18 -15.35 -8.17 -21.08
C PRO A 18 -16.21 -6.96 -20.73
N GLY A 19 -17.08 -6.56 -21.66
CA GLY A 19 -18.09 -5.58 -21.38
C GLY A 19 -18.81 -6.08 -20.15
N ASP A 20 -19.36 -5.17 -19.35
CA ASP A 20 -20.11 -5.42 -18.12
C ASP A 20 -21.21 -6.51 -18.20
N ARG A 21 -21.45 -7.06 -19.39
CA ARG A 21 -22.26 -8.25 -19.65
C ARG A 21 -21.55 -9.52 -19.23
N ARG A 22 -21.83 -9.92 -17.98
CA ARG A 22 -21.73 -11.31 -17.53
C ARG A 22 -22.38 -12.23 -18.59
N PRO A 23 -21.74 -13.35 -18.97
CA PRO A 23 -22.34 -14.27 -19.93
C PRO A 23 -23.65 -14.82 -19.35
N GLU A 24 -24.76 -14.53 -20.02
CA GLU A 24 -26.06 -15.15 -19.72
C GLU A 24 -26.14 -16.48 -20.45
N LEU A 25 -26.26 -17.59 -19.69
CA LEU A 25 -26.40 -18.93 -20.27
C LEU A 25 -27.81 -19.14 -20.84
N VAL A 26 -28.81 -18.51 -20.23
CA VAL A 26 -30.23 -18.59 -20.57
C VAL A 26 -30.92 -17.25 -20.34
N ASP A 27 -31.92 -16.91 -21.18
CA ASP A 27 -32.79 -15.77 -20.89
C ASP A 27 -33.75 -16.13 -19.75
N ALA A 28 -33.52 -15.53 -18.58
CA ALA A 28 -34.29 -15.82 -17.37
C ALA A 28 -35.56 -14.98 -17.23
N ARG A 29 -35.87 -14.08 -18.18
CA ARG A 29 -37.07 -13.23 -18.11
C ARG A 29 -38.33 -14.09 -18.17
N THR A 30 -39.29 -13.83 -17.30
CA THR A 30 -40.58 -14.55 -17.24
C THR A 30 -41.26 -14.60 -18.62
N ALA A 31 -41.19 -13.51 -19.39
CA ALA A 31 -41.71 -13.45 -20.75
C ALA A 31 -41.05 -14.48 -21.69
N ALA A 32 -39.71 -14.52 -21.72
CA ALA A 32 -38.95 -15.46 -22.54
C ALA A 32 -39.26 -16.92 -22.18
N ILE A 33 -39.44 -17.22 -20.88
CA ILE A 33 -39.82 -18.57 -20.42
C ILE A 33 -41.21 -18.94 -20.93
N ARG A 34 -42.19 -18.03 -20.82
CA ARG A 34 -43.56 -18.27 -21.32
C ARG A 34 -43.58 -18.50 -22.83
N ASP A 35 -42.84 -17.67 -23.58
CA ASP A 35 -42.76 -17.77 -25.03
C ASP A 35 -42.12 -19.10 -25.45
N ARG A 36 -41.06 -19.53 -24.74
CA ARG A 36 -40.41 -20.82 -24.95
C ARG A 36 -41.36 -21.98 -24.69
N ILE A 37 -42.17 -21.93 -23.64
CA ILE A 37 -43.16 -22.99 -23.33
C ILE A 37 -44.26 -22.99 -24.39
N ARG A 38 -44.81 -21.82 -24.73
CA ARG A 38 -45.83 -21.68 -25.78
C ARG A 38 -45.36 -22.24 -27.12
N SER A 39 -44.10 -22.04 -27.49
CA SER A 39 -43.54 -22.61 -28.73
C SER A 39 -43.52 -24.14 -28.76
N ARG A 40 -43.61 -24.82 -27.61
CA ARG A 40 -43.62 -26.28 -27.48
C ARG A 40 -45.02 -26.87 -27.37
N VAL A 41 -46.02 -26.07 -27.03
CA VAL A 41 -47.42 -26.51 -26.86
C VAL A 41 -47.94 -27.33 -28.05
N PRO A 42 -47.77 -26.91 -29.32
CA PRO A 42 -48.31 -27.67 -30.45
C PRO A 42 -47.75 -29.09 -30.58
N ALA A 43 -46.53 -29.34 -30.08
CA ALA A 43 -45.87 -30.65 -30.18
C ALA A 43 -46.24 -31.60 -29.03
N TYR A 44 -46.51 -31.07 -27.84
CA TYR A 44 -46.75 -31.88 -26.63
C TYR A 44 -48.22 -32.00 -26.27
N THR A 45 -49.03 -31.01 -26.61
CA THR A 45 -50.47 -30.96 -26.30
C THR A 45 -51.23 -30.46 -27.52
N PRO A 46 -51.24 -31.20 -28.64
CA PRO A 46 -51.88 -30.76 -29.89
C PRO A 46 -53.39 -30.55 -29.73
N ASP A 47 -54.03 -31.24 -28.79
CA ASP A 47 -55.47 -31.14 -28.51
C ASP A 47 -55.85 -29.85 -27.74
N TRP A 48 -54.87 -29.17 -27.12
CA TRP A 48 -55.11 -27.92 -26.40
C TRP A 48 -55.04 -26.73 -27.37
N THR A 49 -56.21 -26.24 -27.78
CA THR A 49 -56.38 -25.21 -28.83
C THR A 49 -56.90 -23.87 -28.29
N SER A 50 -57.10 -23.75 -26.98
CA SER A 50 -57.67 -22.57 -26.33
C SER A 50 -56.79 -21.32 -26.54
N THR A 51 -57.42 -20.22 -26.96
CA THR A 51 -56.76 -18.92 -27.14
C THR A 51 -57.14 -17.91 -26.04
N ASP A 52 -57.95 -18.33 -25.06
CA ASP A 52 -58.45 -17.47 -24.00
C ASP A 52 -57.31 -17.04 -23.03
N PRO A 53 -57.10 -15.74 -22.78
CA PRO A 53 -56.16 -15.25 -21.77
C PRO A 53 -56.41 -15.80 -20.35
N ALA A 54 -57.65 -16.15 -20.03
CA ALA A 54 -58.11 -16.72 -18.76
C ALA A 54 -58.05 -18.26 -18.71
N ASP A 55 -57.58 -18.91 -19.79
CA ASP A 55 -57.44 -20.36 -19.85
C ASP A 55 -56.55 -20.92 -18.71
N PRO A 56 -56.96 -22.01 -18.04
CA PRO A 56 -56.18 -22.64 -16.96
C PRO A 56 -54.76 -23.04 -17.39
N GLY A 57 -54.56 -23.50 -18.63
CA GLY A 57 -53.24 -23.80 -19.17
C GLY A 57 -52.37 -22.56 -19.30
N GLY A 58 -52.95 -21.44 -19.73
CA GLY A 58 -52.28 -20.13 -19.71
C GLY A 58 -51.87 -19.69 -18.30
N ALA A 59 -52.71 -19.95 -17.29
CA ALA A 59 -52.40 -19.69 -15.89
C ALA A 59 -51.25 -20.58 -15.37
N LEU A 60 -51.25 -21.87 -15.71
CA LEU A 60 -50.17 -22.80 -15.35
C LEU A 60 -48.83 -22.40 -15.98
N ILE A 61 -48.82 -21.96 -17.24
CA ILE A 61 -47.61 -21.44 -17.90
C ILE A 61 -47.07 -20.21 -17.16
N ARG A 62 -47.95 -19.29 -16.74
CA ARG A 62 -47.55 -18.10 -15.95
C ARG A 62 -46.95 -18.50 -14.60
N LEU A 63 -47.61 -19.41 -13.87
CA LEU A 63 -47.13 -19.91 -12.58
C LEU A 63 -45.78 -20.61 -12.71
N PHE A 64 -45.63 -21.50 -13.69
CA PHE A 64 -44.37 -22.18 -13.95
C PHE A 64 -43.26 -21.19 -14.30
N ALA A 65 -43.53 -20.18 -15.14
CA ALA A 65 -42.53 -19.18 -15.48
C ALA A 65 -42.05 -18.38 -14.25
N LEU A 66 -42.96 -18.04 -13.33
CA LEU A 66 -42.62 -17.40 -12.05
C LEU A 66 -41.77 -18.31 -11.15
N GLN A 67 -42.04 -19.62 -11.15
CA GLN A 67 -41.26 -20.60 -10.38
C GLN A 67 -39.88 -20.88 -11.01
N ALA A 68 -39.80 -20.91 -12.35
CA ALA A 68 -38.58 -21.23 -13.08
C ALA A 68 -37.59 -20.06 -13.12
N GLU A 69 -38.08 -18.82 -13.15
CA GLU A 69 -37.24 -17.62 -13.25
C GLU A 69 -36.14 -17.53 -12.16
N PRO A 70 -36.41 -17.73 -10.86
CA PRO A 70 -35.36 -17.75 -9.83
C PRO A 70 -34.31 -18.85 -10.06
N VAL A 71 -34.71 -20.00 -10.60
CA VAL A 71 -33.80 -21.13 -10.90
C VAL A 71 -32.89 -20.76 -12.08
N LEU A 72 -33.44 -20.21 -13.16
CA LEU A 72 -32.65 -19.77 -14.32
C LEU A 72 -31.74 -18.59 -13.97
N ARG A 73 -32.20 -17.66 -13.10
CA ARG A 73 -31.35 -16.60 -12.56
C ARG A 73 -30.18 -17.14 -11.73
N ARG A 74 -30.36 -18.24 -11.00
CA ARG A 74 -29.25 -18.94 -10.31
C ARG A 74 -28.31 -19.64 -11.30
N LEU A 75 -28.83 -20.25 -12.36
CA LEU A 75 -28.02 -20.87 -13.40
C LEU A 75 -27.10 -19.84 -14.08
N ASN A 76 -27.58 -18.62 -14.34
CA ASN A 76 -26.78 -17.53 -14.88
C ASN A 76 -25.65 -17.04 -13.93
N ARG A 77 -25.59 -17.52 -12.67
CA ARG A 77 -24.45 -17.30 -11.76
C ARG A 77 -23.36 -18.37 -11.87
N LEU A 78 -23.60 -19.46 -12.60
CA LEU A 78 -22.65 -20.57 -12.74
C LEU A 78 -21.31 -20.12 -13.36
N PRO A 79 -21.25 -19.30 -14.42
CA PRO A 79 -19.97 -18.89 -15.00
C PRO A 79 -19.07 -18.14 -14.00
N GLU A 80 -19.65 -17.28 -13.16
CA GLU A 80 -18.90 -16.55 -12.12
C GLU A 80 -18.37 -17.49 -11.04
N LYS A 81 -19.18 -18.46 -10.60
CA LYS A 81 -18.74 -19.51 -9.67
C LYS A 81 -17.60 -20.33 -10.26
N LEU A 82 -17.72 -20.75 -11.53
CA LEU A 82 -16.67 -21.52 -12.21
C LEU A 82 -15.37 -20.74 -12.35
N LEU A 83 -15.44 -19.46 -12.71
CA LEU A 83 -14.26 -18.59 -12.77
C LEU A 83 -13.58 -18.47 -11.39
N THR A 84 -14.37 -18.22 -10.34
CA THR A 84 -13.89 -18.12 -8.96
C THR A 84 -13.15 -19.39 -8.55
N GLU A 85 -13.75 -20.57 -8.75
CA GLU A 85 -13.11 -21.84 -8.38
C GLU A 85 -11.90 -22.16 -9.25
N THR A 86 -11.93 -21.81 -10.54
CA THR A 86 -10.78 -22.02 -11.43
C THR A 86 -9.58 -21.18 -10.97
N LEU A 87 -9.80 -19.90 -10.63
CA LEU A 87 -8.75 -19.04 -10.09
C LEU A 87 -8.22 -19.57 -8.76
N ARG A 88 -9.09 -20.03 -7.88
CA ARG A 88 -8.70 -20.64 -6.59
C ARG A 88 -7.85 -21.89 -6.80
N ILE A 89 -8.27 -22.81 -7.67
CA ILE A 89 -7.51 -24.03 -8.02
C ILE A 89 -6.15 -23.67 -8.59
N ALA A 90 -6.08 -22.63 -9.41
CA ALA A 90 -4.85 -22.14 -10.00
C ALA A 90 -3.98 -21.31 -9.02
N GLY A 91 -4.33 -21.26 -7.73
CA GLY A 91 -3.57 -20.59 -6.68
C GLY A 91 -3.68 -19.06 -6.69
N THR A 92 -4.63 -18.51 -7.46
CA THR A 92 -4.89 -17.07 -7.49
C THR A 92 -5.92 -16.70 -6.43
N ALA A 93 -5.43 -16.14 -5.32
CA ALA A 93 -6.26 -15.63 -4.24
C ALA A 93 -6.35 -14.10 -4.26
N ALA A 94 -7.38 -13.57 -3.60
CA ALA A 94 -7.42 -12.16 -3.24
C ALA A 94 -6.25 -11.84 -2.32
N ARG A 95 -5.56 -10.72 -2.54
CA ARG A 95 -4.54 -10.27 -1.59
C ARG A 95 -5.19 -9.95 -0.25
N GLY A 96 -4.61 -10.49 0.83
CA GLY A 96 -4.99 -10.12 2.18
C GLY A 96 -4.69 -8.65 2.47
N PRO A 97 -5.25 -8.10 3.55
CA PRO A 97 -4.90 -6.76 3.97
C PRO A 97 -3.43 -6.69 4.38
N SER A 98 -2.80 -5.52 4.17
CA SER A 98 -1.45 -5.25 4.66
C SER A 98 -1.52 -4.29 5.85
N PRO A 99 -0.61 -4.41 6.84
CA PRO A 99 -0.54 -3.47 7.95
C PRO A 99 -0.02 -2.09 7.53
N ALA A 100 -0.45 -1.08 8.27
CA ALA A 100 0.20 0.23 8.26
C ALA A 100 1.43 0.22 9.16
N ALA A 101 2.45 1.00 8.82
CA ALA A 101 3.66 1.22 9.58
C ALA A 101 3.72 2.67 10.06
N ALA A 102 4.18 2.87 11.29
CA ALA A 102 4.36 4.17 11.91
C ALA A 102 5.66 4.17 12.73
N VAL A 103 6.13 5.36 13.09
CA VAL A 103 7.14 5.53 14.14
C VAL A 103 6.45 6.10 15.37
N LEU A 104 6.59 5.42 16.50
CA LEU A 104 6.08 5.86 17.80
C LEU A 104 7.19 6.55 18.56
N GLN A 105 6.90 7.75 19.07
CA GLN A 105 7.75 8.51 19.96
C GLN A 105 7.20 8.42 21.39
N PHE A 106 8.07 8.09 22.34
CA PHE A 106 7.72 7.90 23.74
C PHE A 106 8.23 9.04 24.65
N THR A 107 7.38 9.40 25.61
CA THR A 107 7.73 10.29 26.73
C THR A 107 7.75 9.48 28.01
N VAL A 108 8.85 9.59 28.77
CA VAL A 108 9.04 8.86 30.03
C VAL A 108 9.47 9.79 31.16
N THR A 109 9.00 9.53 32.38
CA THR A 109 9.31 10.31 33.59
C THR A 109 9.55 9.43 34.81
N PRO A 110 10.60 8.58 34.81
CA PRO A 110 11.00 7.82 35.98
C PRO A 110 11.65 8.73 37.05
N PRO A 111 11.42 8.49 38.35
CA PRO A 111 11.92 9.35 39.43
C PRO A 111 13.45 9.49 39.51
N ASP A 112 14.18 8.45 39.10
CA ASP A 112 15.65 8.38 39.12
C ASP A 112 16.31 8.88 37.81
N GLY A 113 15.50 9.31 36.85
CA GLY A 113 15.95 9.76 35.54
C GLY A 113 16.53 8.65 34.64
N ALA A 114 16.41 7.37 35.01
CA ALA A 114 16.91 6.26 34.21
C ALA A 114 16.16 6.11 32.88
N SER A 115 16.71 5.34 31.94
CA SER A 115 15.98 4.98 30.72
C SER A 115 15.00 3.83 31.02
N VAL A 116 13.83 3.85 30.41
CA VAL A 116 12.77 2.86 30.56
C VAL A 116 12.75 1.95 29.33
N LEU A 117 12.78 0.63 29.55
CA LEU A 117 12.64 -0.35 28.48
C LEU A 117 11.18 -0.45 28.04
N VAL A 118 10.88 0.03 26.84
CA VAL A 118 9.65 -0.24 26.11
C VAL A 118 9.88 -1.51 25.28
N PRO A 119 9.25 -2.65 25.62
CA PRO A 119 9.52 -3.92 24.94
C PRO A 119 8.86 -3.95 23.56
N ALA A 120 9.43 -4.76 22.65
CA ALA A 120 8.75 -5.22 21.46
C ALA A 120 7.40 -5.82 21.85
N GLY A 121 6.34 -5.50 21.11
CA GLY A 121 5.00 -5.91 21.48
C GLY A 121 4.22 -4.88 22.30
N PHE A 122 4.83 -3.75 22.70
CA PHE A 122 4.09 -2.66 23.35
C PHE A 122 2.99 -2.12 22.43
N GLN A 123 1.77 -2.02 22.93
CA GLN A 123 0.60 -1.60 22.16
C GLN A 123 0.18 -0.15 22.45
N ALA A 124 0.04 0.63 21.39
CA ALA A 124 -0.53 1.98 21.39
C ALA A 124 -1.78 2.02 20.50
N GLY A 125 -2.75 2.87 20.85
CA GLY A 125 -4.03 2.98 20.19
C GLY A 125 -4.23 4.29 19.46
N ALA A 126 -4.95 4.22 18.35
CA ALA A 126 -5.38 5.37 17.55
C ALA A 126 -6.86 5.30 17.20
N SER A 127 -7.46 6.47 16.98
CA SER A 127 -8.74 6.55 16.26
C SER A 127 -8.53 6.12 14.80
N PRO A 128 -9.44 5.32 14.23
CA PRO A 128 -9.29 4.78 12.89
C PRO A 128 -9.39 5.89 11.84
N ALA A 129 -8.58 5.80 10.78
CA ALA A 129 -8.68 6.73 9.65
C ALA A 129 -10.04 6.66 8.93
N THR A 130 -10.72 5.51 9.00
CA THR A 130 -12.03 5.27 8.39
C THR A 130 -13.20 5.89 9.15
N GLY A 131 -13.01 6.30 10.42
CA GLY A 131 -14.08 6.84 11.26
C GLY A 131 -15.11 5.81 11.73
N ASP A 132 -14.86 4.51 11.59
CA ASP A 132 -15.79 3.43 11.98
C ASP A 132 -15.89 3.18 13.50
N GLY A 133 -15.18 3.97 14.30
CA GLY A 133 -15.20 3.93 15.76
C GLY A 133 -14.42 2.78 16.39
N ARG A 134 -13.81 1.88 15.59
CA ARG A 134 -12.99 0.78 16.12
C ARG A 134 -11.56 1.26 16.33
N GLN A 135 -11.06 1.17 17.56
CA GLN A 135 -9.68 1.54 17.86
C GLN A 135 -8.70 0.68 17.05
N VAL A 136 -7.73 1.33 16.42
CA VAL A 136 -6.62 0.65 15.73
C VAL A 136 -5.46 0.53 16.69
N VAL A 137 -4.92 -0.67 16.82
CA VAL A 137 -3.76 -0.96 17.67
C VAL A 137 -2.49 -0.98 16.82
N PHE A 138 -1.47 -0.27 17.29
CA PHE A 138 -0.11 -0.31 16.79
C PHE A 138 0.78 -1.00 17.80
N GLU A 139 1.55 -1.97 17.32
CA GLU A 139 2.47 -2.75 18.12
C GLU A 139 3.92 -2.41 17.75
N THR A 140 4.75 -2.11 18.74
CA THR A 140 6.19 -1.87 18.54
C THR A 140 6.89 -3.13 18.02
N GLU A 141 7.73 -2.98 17.00
CA GLU A 141 8.38 -4.13 16.35
C GLU A 141 9.59 -4.66 17.11
N ARG A 142 10.13 -3.85 18.02
CA ARG A 142 11.41 -4.08 18.71
C ARG A 142 11.47 -3.31 20.03
N ASP A 143 12.41 -3.71 20.86
CA ASP A 143 12.71 -3.04 22.11
C ASP A 143 13.27 -1.62 21.88
N LEU A 144 12.87 -0.68 22.74
CA LEU A 144 13.36 0.69 22.80
C LEU A 144 13.72 1.04 24.25
N TRP A 145 14.88 1.65 24.46
CA TRP A 145 15.20 2.30 25.73
C TRP A 145 14.86 3.78 25.62
N ALA A 146 13.71 4.18 26.18
CA ALA A 146 13.25 5.55 26.18
C ALA A 146 13.92 6.32 27.33
N SER A 147 14.54 7.45 27.04
CA SER A 147 15.23 8.30 28.02
C SER A 147 14.42 9.56 28.34
N PRO A 148 14.48 10.09 29.58
CA PRO A 148 13.92 11.40 29.91
C PRO A 148 14.69 12.57 29.25
N ALA A 149 15.84 12.29 28.63
CA ALA A 149 16.62 13.30 27.94
C ALA A 149 15.88 13.89 26.73
N THR A 150 16.10 15.17 26.49
CA THR A 150 15.52 15.94 25.38
C THR A 150 16.64 16.52 24.52
N LEU A 151 16.37 16.68 23.22
CA LEU A 151 17.30 17.34 22.31
C LEU A 151 17.24 18.85 22.53
N ALA A 152 18.20 19.40 23.26
CA ALA A 152 18.22 20.82 23.62
C ALA A 152 18.82 21.70 22.52
N THR A 153 19.84 21.20 21.81
CA THR A 153 20.49 21.97 20.76
C THR A 153 21.14 21.05 19.71
N VAL A 154 21.22 21.56 18.48
CA VAL A 154 21.89 20.90 17.36
C VAL A 154 22.89 21.88 16.77
N LEU A 155 24.11 21.42 16.54
CA LEU A 155 25.15 22.22 15.87
C LEU A 155 25.63 21.47 14.64
N SER A 156 25.92 22.19 13.57
CA SER A 156 26.58 21.65 12.38
C SER A 156 27.85 22.45 12.12
N GLY A 157 28.84 21.83 11.49
CA GLY A 157 30.08 22.56 11.23
C GLY A 157 31.18 21.74 10.59
N SER A 158 32.30 22.41 10.38
CA SER A 158 33.53 21.85 9.82
C SER A 158 34.76 22.49 10.48
N ALA A 159 35.85 21.76 10.58
CA ALA A 159 37.16 22.26 11.03
C ALA A 159 37.15 23.17 12.29
N GLY A 160 36.38 22.81 13.32
CA GLY A 160 36.32 23.52 14.61
C GLY A 160 35.38 24.73 14.66
N ARG A 161 34.76 25.11 13.54
CA ARG A 161 33.66 26.07 13.50
C ARG A 161 32.34 25.32 13.64
N LEU A 162 31.60 25.60 14.72
CA LEU A 162 30.28 25.04 14.98
C LEU A 162 29.25 26.16 14.92
N ASP A 163 28.25 25.99 14.05
CA ASP A 163 27.15 26.92 13.88
C ASP A 163 25.85 26.26 14.39
N PRO A 164 25.04 26.98 15.20
CA PRO A 164 23.80 26.45 15.71
C PRO A 164 22.79 26.25 14.58
N VAL A 165 22.12 25.12 14.63
CA VAL A 165 21.07 24.74 13.70
C VAL A 165 19.72 24.93 14.38
N ARG A 166 18.74 25.37 13.61
CA ARG A 166 17.35 25.46 14.03
C ARG A 166 16.64 24.15 13.70
N PRO A 167 16.39 23.26 14.69
CA PRO A 167 15.81 21.95 14.45
C PRO A 167 14.31 22.01 14.10
N ASP A 168 13.67 23.18 14.23
CA ASP A 168 12.29 23.46 13.81
C ASP A 168 12.15 23.69 12.30
N ARG A 169 13.26 23.74 11.57
CA ARG A 169 13.29 23.89 10.11
C ARG A 169 14.17 22.82 9.51
N THR A 170 13.94 22.51 8.24
CA THR A 170 14.86 21.65 7.50
C THR A 170 16.27 22.23 7.51
N PHE A 171 17.24 21.38 7.79
CA PHE A 171 18.65 21.76 7.79
C PHE A 171 19.53 20.69 7.15
N ALA A 172 20.70 21.08 6.67
CA ALA A 172 21.71 20.15 6.17
C ALA A 172 22.69 19.79 7.32
N PRO A 173 22.73 18.52 7.79
CA PRO A 173 23.50 18.14 8.97
C PRO A 173 25.01 18.30 8.79
N PHE A 174 25.48 18.26 7.54
CA PHE A 174 26.89 18.44 7.16
C PHE A 174 27.06 19.65 6.21
N GLY A 175 26.16 20.62 6.30
CA GLY A 175 26.14 21.77 5.39
C GLY A 175 25.68 21.45 3.95
N PRO A 176 25.60 22.46 3.08
CA PRO A 176 25.05 22.32 1.73
C PRO A 176 25.96 21.53 0.76
N ARG A 177 27.24 21.34 1.13
CA ARG A 177 28.23 20.57 0.36
C ARG A 177 29.03 19.69 1.32
N PRO A 178 28.47 18.53 1.74
CA PRO A 178 29.12 17.66 2.71
C PRO A 178 30.51 17.19 2.25
N GLN A 179 31.49 17.30 3.12
CA GLN A 179 32.86 16.83 2.95
C GLN A 179 33.28 15.93 4.13
N PRO A 180 34.17 14.95 3.90
CA PRO A 180 34.79 14.22 4.99
C PRO A 180 35.43 15.17 6.01
N GLY A 181 35.08 15.01 7.28
CA GLY A 181 35.46 15.88 8.39
C GLY A 181 34.32 16.80 8.88
N ASP A 182 33.24 16.95 8.11
CA ASP A 182 32.06 17.68 8.57
C ASP A 182 31.36 16.95 9.72
N VAL A 183 30.84 17.73 10.66
CA VAL A 183 30.33 17.23 11.93
C VAL A 183 28.92 17.75 12.22
N LEU A 184 28.12 16.87 12.81
CA LEU A 184 26.85 17.18 13.45
C LEU A 184 26.98 16.88 14.94
N TRP A 185 26.50 17.79 15.78
CA TRP A 185 26.48 17.64 17.22
C TRP A 185 25.05 17.73 17.75
N LEU A 186 24.71 16.84 18.65
CA LEU A 186 23.42 16.77 19.34
C LEU A 186 23.68 16.97 20.83
N GLY A 187 23.22 18.10 21.37
CA GLY A 187 23.32 18.43 22.79
C GLY A 187 22.03 18.01 23.48
N LEU A 188 22.13 17.01 24.35
CA LEU A 188 21.00 16.47 25.09
C LEU A 188 20.95 17.07 26.50
N ALA A 189 19.76 17.51 26.92
CA ALA A 189 19.48 17.94 28.27
C ALA A 189 18.63 16.89 28.98
N GLY A 190 19.04 16.46 30.16
CA GLY A 190 18.30 15.49 30.94
C GLY A 190 18.94 15.26 32.31
N PRO A 191 18.20 14.64 33.25
CA PRO A 191 18.69 14.38 34.60
C PRO A 191 19.81 13.32 34.62
N ARG A 192 19.89 12.46 33.60
CA ARG A 192 20.86 11.37 33.49
C ARG A 192 21.15 11.08 32.01
N ALA A 193 22.33 10.53 31.73
CA ALA A 193 22.67 10.06 30.40
C ALA A 193 21.81 8.86 29.98
N PRO A 194 21.33 8.82 28.72
CA PRO A 194 20.68 7.63 28.17
C PRO A 194 21.61 6.40 28.26
N TYR A 195 21.07 5.25 28.64
CA TYR A 195 21.79 3.97 28.77
C TYR A 195 20.79 2.81 28.85
N PRO A 196 21.07 1.60 28.30
CA PRO A 196 22.25 1.20 27.53
C PRO A 196 22.23 1.64 26.05
N MET A 197 21.06 2.04 25.55
CA MET A 197 20.92 2.49 24.17
C MET A 197 20.21 3.83 24.07
N LEU A 198 20.46 4.53 22.97
CA LEU A 198 19.71 5.70 22.54
C LEU A 198 19.26 5.48 21.09
N THR A 199 17.97 5.68 20.84
CA THR A 199 17.44 5.66 19.48
C THR A 199 17.20 7.08 19.00
N VAL A 200 17.74 7.41 17.83
CA VAL A 200 17.55 8.69 17.15
C VAL A 200 16.79 8.45 15.86
N GLU A 201 15.60 9.03 15.72
CA GLU A 201 14.91 9.12 14.43
C GLU A 201 15.42 10.35 13.68
N ALA A 202 15.79 10.13 12.41
CA ALA A 202 16.09 11.20 11.47
C ALA A 202 15.02 11.21 10.39
N VAL A 203 14.28 12.31 10.31
CA VAL A 203 13.30 12.55 9.24
C VAL A 203 14.00 13.31 8.14
N VAL A 204 14.20 12.66 7.00
CA VAL A 204 14.82 13.24 5.82
C VAL A 204 13.71 13.85 4.95
N GLU A 205 13.85 15.12 4.61
CA GLU A 205 12.92 15.77 3.69
C GLU A 205 13.07 15.15 2.30
N PRO A 206 11.97 14.68 1.67
CA PRO A 206 12.02 14.26 0.28
C PRO A 206 12.43 15.44 -0.59
N ALA A 207 13.39 15.23 -1.48
CA ALA A 207 13.91 16.28 -2.33
C ALA A 207 12.88 16.71 -3.41
N GLY A 208 11.90 17.56 -3.06
CA GLY A 208 10.86 18.07 -3.97
C GLY A 208 10.10 16.96 -4.70
N ASP A 209 9.48 17.30 -5.84
CA ASP A 209 9.11 16.27 -6.83
C ASP A 209 10.39 15.45 -7.09
N PRO A 210 10.41 14.15 -6.78
CA PRO A 210 11.52 13.33 -7.16
C PRO A 210 11.56 13.41 -8.68
N GLU A 211 12.59 14.07 -9.21
CA GLU A 211 13.01 13.76 -10.57
C GLU A 211 13.06 12.24 -10.67
N PRO A 212 12.61 11.63 -11.77
CA PRO A 212 12.58 10.18 -11.92
C PRO A 212 13.95 9.57 -11.58
N VAL A 213 14.18 9.20 -10.31
CA VAL A 213 15.44 8.64 -9.88
C VAL A 213 15.32 7.18 -10.24
N ALA A 214 16.04 6.80 -11.29
CA ALA A 214 16.10 5.43 -11.73
C ALA A 214 16.70 4.54 -10.62
N ALA A 215 15.85 3.85 -9.87
CA ALA A 215 16.27 2.81 -8.93
C ALA A 215 16.51 1.51 -9.71
N GLY A 216 17.75 1.25 -10.11
CA GLY A 216 18.12 0.01 -10.82
C GLY A 216 19.62 -0.07 -11.14
N PRO A 217 20.16 -1.25 -11.51
CA PRO A 217 21.60 -1.51 -11.69
C PRO A 217 22.32 -0.71 -12.81
N GLY A 218 21.67 0.29 -13.40
CA GLY A 218 22.23 1.25 -14.35
C GLY A 218 22.35 2.67 -13.78
N ALA A 219 22.10 2.86 -12.49
CA ALA A 219 22.51 4.06 -11.79
C ALA A 219 24.03 4.20 -11.98
N ALA A 220 24.52 5.44 -12.21
CA ALA A 220 25.95 5.76 -12.17
C ALA A 220 26.63 4.98 -11.02
N PRO A 221 27.89 4.51 -11.16
CA PRO A 221 28.55 3.71 -10.12
C PRO A 221 28.25 4.33 -8.76
N PRO A 222 27.87 3.53 -7.74
CA PRO A 222 27.55 4.08 -6.45
C PRO A 222 28.73 4.95 -6.06
N GLY A 223 28.48 6.27 -5.96
CA GLY A 223 29.47 7.16 -5.38
C GLY A 223 29.81 6.58 -4.01
N LEU A 224 31.05 6.75 -3.58
CA LEU A 224 31.53 6.23 -2.30
C LEU A 224 30.47 6.46 -1.22
N THR A 225 29.89 5.37 -0.71
CA THR A 225 28.79 5.43 0.24
C THR A 225 29.25 6.22 1.47
N PRO A 226 28.51 7.27 1.89
CA PRO A 226 28.91 8.04 3.05
C PRO A 226 28.95 7.15 4.29
N LEU A 227 30.04 7.25 5.04
CA LEU A 227 30.25 6.56 6.31
C LEU A 227 30.22 7.59 7.44
N LEU A 228 29.33 7.36 8.40
CA LEU A 228 29.18 8.19 9.60
C LEU A 228 29.78 7.47 10.80
N THR A 229 30.61 8.18 11.58
CA THR A 229 31.12 7.69 12.86
C THR A 229 30.50 8.47 14.01
N TRP A 230 30.18 7.75 15.09
CA TRP A 230 29.47 8.30 16.25
C TRP A 230 30.37 8.26 17.49
N SER A 231 30.32 9.31 18.29
CA SER A 231 31.06 9.42 19.55
C SER A 231 30.32 10.30 20.55
N VAL A 232 30.47 10.04 21.84
CA VAL A 232 30.04 10.95 22.90
C VAL A 232 31.21 11.77 23.42
N LEU A 233 30.95 12.99 23.87
CA LEU A 233 31.88 13.77 24.68
C LEU A 233 31.55 13.55 26.16
N ASP A 234 32.43 12.86 26.85
CA ASP A 234 32.36 12.57 28.29
C ASP A 234 33.33 13.50 29.03
N GLY A 235 32.80 14.58 29.60
CA GLY A 235 33.60 15.69 30.13
C GLY A 235 34.40 16.40 29.02
N ASN A 236 35.66 16.01 28.86
CA ASN A 236 36.54 16.50 27.78
C ASN A 236 36.97 15.40 26.79
N ARG A 237 36.66 14.13 27.08
CA ARG A 237 37.17 12.98 26.32
C ARG A 237 36.12 12.46 25.37
N PHE A 238 36.52 12.19 24.12
CA PHE A 238 35.65 11.48 23.20
C PHE A 238 35.68 9.98 23.47
N ARG A 239 34.50 9.35 23.51
CA ARG A 239 34.36 7.90 23.54
C ARG A 239 33.57 7.44 22.32
N PRO A 240 34.01 6.39 21.60
CA PRO A 240 33.28 5.86 20.46
C PRO A 240 31.92 5.31 20.89
N VAL A 241 30.94 5.42 19.99
CA VAL A 241 29.60 4.85 20.13
C VAL A 241 29.42 3.80 19.05
N GLU A 242 29.00 2.60 19.45
CA GLU A 242 28.69 1.55 18.50
C GLU A 242 27.29 1.79 17.91
N VAL A 243 27.21 1.83 16.59
CA VAL A 243 25.94 1.87 15.87
C VAL A 243 25.43 0.43 15.74
N ALA A 244 24.48 0.06 16.59
CA ALA A 244 23.87 -1.27 16.53
C ALA A 244 23.03 -1.44 15.26
N ARG A 245 22.39 -0.34 14.81
CA ARG A 245 21.60 -0.30 13.57
C ARG A 245 21.52 1.12 13.01
N ASP A 246 21.63 1.27 11.70
CA ASP A 246 21.31 2.51 10.99
C ASP A 246 20.29 2.22 9.88
N GLY A 247 19.03 2.57 10.13
CA GLY A 247 17.95 2.48 9.15
C GLY A 247 17.87 3.67 8.20
N THR A 248 18.65 4.73 8.42
CA THR A 248 18.61 5.97 7.63
C THR A 248 19.50 5.92 6.40
N SER A 249 20.30 4.85 6.25
CA SER A 249 21.32 4.73 5.22
C SER A 249 22.25 5.95 5.22
N ALA A 250 22.82 6.31 6.38
CA ALA A 250 23.59 7.53 6.59
C ALA A 250 22.80 8.81 6.23
N PHE A 251 21.61 9.00 6.81
CA PHE A 251 20.72 10.15 6.58
C PHE A 251 20.24 10.34 5.13
N ARG A 252 20.24 9.29 4.30
CA ARG A 252 19.69 9.34 2.94
C ARG A 252 18.18 9.11 2.88
N VAL A 253 17.65 8.35 3.84
CA VAL A 253 16.22 8.05 3.96
C VAL A 253 15.78 8.27 5.40
N THR A 254 14.50 8.56 5.59
CA THR A 254 13.90 8.64 6.92
C THR A 254 14.02 7.28 7.61
N GLY A 255 14.40 7.28 8.89
CA GLY A 255 14.55 6.05 9.66
C GLY A 255 15.10 6.30 11.06
N THR A 256 15.38 5.21 11.75
CA THR A 256 15.92 5.21 13.12
C THR A 256 17.34 4.68 13.16
N ILE A 257 18.12 5.20 14.10
CA ILE A 257 19.50 4.82 14.38
C ILE A 257 19.59 4.40 15.85
N ASP A 258 20.05 3.18 16.09
CA ASP A 258 20.23 2.64 17.44
C ASP A 258 21.70 2.70 17.81
N LEU A 259 21.96 3.38 18.93
CA LEU A 259 23.30 3.64 19.42
C LEU A 259 23.48 2.93 20.76
N ARG A 260 24.51 2.10 20.89
CA ARG A 260 24.94 1.55 22.18
C ARG A 260 25.87 2.54 22.85
N LEU A 261 25.47 2.97 24.03
CA LEU A 261 26.13 4.04 24.75
C LEU A 261 27.06 3.47 25.84
N PRO A 262 28.16 4.17 26.15
CA PRO A 262 29.02 3.79 27.27
C PRO A 262 28.27 3.93 28.60
N GLU A 263 28.61 3.08 29.57
CA GLU A 263 28.04 3.11 30.93
C GLU A 263 28.30 4.44 31.65
N THR A 264 29.42 5.09 31.32
CA THR A 264 29.79 6.41 31.82
C THR A 264 29.77 7.43 30.68
N TRP A 265 28.88 8.42 30.81
CA TRP A 265 28.74 9.57 29.93
C TRP A 265 28.29 10.79 30.73
N GLY A 266 29.24 11.59 31.19
CA GLY A 266 29.01 12.85 31.88
C GLY A 266 28.82 14.02 30.92
N PRO A 267 28.14 15.10 31.35
CA PRO A 267 28.07 16.34 30.59
C PRO A 267 29.46 16.90 30.26
N GLY A 268 29.57 17.59 29.13
CA GLY A 268 30.82 18.17 28.65
C GLY A 268 30.59 19.46 27.85
N ARG A 269 31.68 20.08 27.42
CA ARG A 269 31.66 21.31 26.60
C ARG A 269 32.50 21.12 25.34
N PRO A 270 31.91 21.08 24.13
CA PRO A 270 32.65 21.00 22.88
C PRO A 270 33.55 22.23 22.74
N ALA A 271 34.75 22.01 22.20
CA ALA A 271 35.64 23.12 21.86
C ALA A 271 35.06 23.90 20.67
N SER A 272 34.79 25.18 20.87
CA SER A 272 34.20 26.07 19.85
C SER A 272 34.61 27.52 20.07
N ALA A 273 34.58 28.31 19.00
CA ALA A 273 34.90 29.75 19.06
C ALA A 273 33.95 30.56 19.95
N ARG A 274 32.73 30.07 20.17
CA ARG A 274 31.75 30.64 21.09
C ARG A 274 31.52 29.70 22.27
N PRO A 275 31.33 30.19 23.51
CA PRO A 275 31.01 29.33 24.65
C PRO A 275 29.72 28.54 24.41
N LEU A 276 29.79 27.22 24.58
CA LEU A 276 28.64 26.31 24.50
C LEU A 276 28.18 25.87 25.88
N PRO A 277 26.88 25.52 26.05
CA PRO A 277 26.38 24.98 27.29
C PRO A 277 26.97 23.60 27.58
N GLU A 278 27.00 23.27 28.86
CA GLU A 278 27.40 21.96 29.34
C GLU A 278 26.21 21.02 29.23
N LEU A 279 26.31 20.04 28.34
CA LEU A 279 25.24 19.11 28.00
C LEU A 279 25.84 17.72 27.75
N LEU A 280 24.97 16.72 27.58
CA LEU A 280 25.35 15.41 27.09
C LEU A 280 25.50 15.49 25.57
N TRP A 281 26.72 15.54 25.09
CA TRP A 281 26.99 15.77 23.67
C TRP A 281 27.27 14.48 22.92
N LEU A 282 26.49 14.25 21.86
CA LEU A 282 26.69 13.21 20.88
C LEU A 282 27.17 13.84 19.56
N ARG A 283 28.25 13.31 19.01
CA ARG A 283 28.91 13.81 17.81
C ARG A 283 28.86 12.77 16.70
N VAL A 284 28.47 13.22 15.52
CA VAL A 284 28.46 12.45 14.26
C VAL A 284 29.46 13.10 13.31
N VAL A 285 30.31 12.30 12.69
CA VAL A 285 31.31 12.77 11.71
C VAL A 285 31.12 12.07 10.38
N LEU A 286 30.98 12.85 9.30
CA LEU A 286 31.12 12.31 7.95
C LEU A 286 32.59 11.93 7.76
N THR A 287 32.90 10.64 7.84
CA THR A 287 34.29 10.17 7.89
C THR A 287 34.84 9.89 6.51
N TYR A 288 33.99 9.39 5.62
CA TYR A 288 34.34 9.02 4.27
C TYR A 288 33.11 9.09 3.37
N GLY A 289 33.34 9.12 2.06
CA GLY A 289 32.30 9.08 1.04
C GLY A 289 31.71 10.45 0.71
N ALA A 290 30.73 10.46 -0.19
CA ALA A 290 30.09 11.67 -0.66
C ALA A 290 28.59 11.47 -0.85
N TYR A 291 27.84 12.54 -0.58
CA TYR A 291 26.42 12.59 -0.86
C TYR A 291 26.18 13.09 -2.29
N ARG A 292 25.35 12.39 -3.08
CA ARG A 292 24.91 12.88 -4.41
C ARG A 292 24.11 14.17 -4.30
N ARG A 293 23.22 14.23 -3.32
CA ARG A 293 22.51 15.44 -2.86
C ARG A 293 22.70 15.51 -1.36
N ALA A 294 23.08 16.68 -0.85
CA ALA A 294 23.25 16.89 0.59
C ALA A 294 21.96 16.47 1.32
N PRO A 295 22.07 15.68 2.40
CA PRO A 295 20.89 15.27 3.14
C PRO A 295 20.24 16.51 3.77
N ALA A 296 18.92 16.57 3.75
CA ALA A 296 18.15 17.64 4.36
C ALA A 296 17.28 17.00 5.44
N LEU A 297 17.58 17.27 6.70
CA LEU A 297 16.84 16.72 7.84
C LEU A 297 15.72 17.69 8.21
N ALA A 298 14.48 17.22 8.09
CA ALA A 298 13.30 17.95 8.56
C ALA A 298 13.21 17.94 10.09
N SER A 299 13.61 16.85 10.74
CA SER A 299 13.72 16.79 12.21
C SER A 299 14.63 15.65 12.68
N LEU A 300 15.11 15.79 13.93
CA LEU A 300 15.77 14.74 14.70
C LEU A 300 15.00 14.53 16.00
N ARG A 301 14.67 13.28 16.33
CA ARG A 301 13.85 12.95 17.50
C ARG A 301 14.48 11.82 18.30
N LEU A 302 14.29 11.86 19.61
CA LEU A 302 14.70 10.78 20.52
C LEU A 302 13.49 9.89 20.85
N ASN A 303 13.76 8.72 21.42
CA ASN A 303 12.75 7.79 21.92
C ASN A 303 11.74 7.32 20.86
N ALA A 304 12.21 7.15 19.63
CA ALA A 304 11.40 6.82 18.48
C ALA A 304 11.64 5.37 18.02
N VAL A 305 10.58 4.61 17.77
CA VAL A 305 10.67 3.19 17.36
C VAL A 305 9.61 2.84 16.32
N ALA A 306 9.96 1.97 15.37
CA ALA A 306 9.00 1.46 14.39
C ALA A 306 7.90 0.63 15.06
N ALA A 307 6.67 0.80 14.58
CA ALA A 307 5.49 0.06 14.96
C ALA A 307 4.63 -0.25 13.75
N ALA A 308 3.87 -1.33 13.82
CA ALA A 308 2.92 -1.72 12.78
C ALA A 308 1.50 -1.79 13.34
N ALA A 309 0.50 -1.45 12.53
CA ALA A 309 -0.93 -1.55 12.83
C ALA A 309 -1.39 -3.03 12.84
N VAL A 310 -0.86 -3.77 13.79
CA VAL A 310 -1.10 -5.20 14.00
C VAL A 310 -1.32 -5.47 15.49
N GLN A 311 -1.94 -6.61 15.76
CA GLN A 311 -2.01 -7.20 17.09
C GLN A 311 -1.44 -8.60 17.03
N THR A 312 -0.48 -8.90 17.91
CA THR A 312 0.02 -10.27 18.09
C THR A 312 -0.95 -11.09 18.93
N VAL A 313 -1.39 -12.22 18.38
CA VAL A 313 -2.07 -13.28 19.13
C VAL A 313 -1.07 -14.40 19.42
N ARG A 314 -1.08 -14.93 20.65
CA ARG A 314 -0.13 -15.93 21.14
C ARG A 314 -0.86 -17.11 21.75
N ASP A 315 -0.22 -18.27 21.68
CA ASP A 315 -0.59 -19.50 22.36
C ASP A 315 -2.06 -19.91 22.17
N GLU A 316 -2.58 -19.71 20.97
CA GLU A 316 -3.95 -20.07 20.63
C GLU A 316 -4.03 -21.54 20.19
N VAL A 317 -4.90 -22.30 20.83
CA VAL A 317 -5.27 -23.65 20.37
C VAL A 317 -6.30 -23.53 19.26
N LEU A 318 -6.01 -24.12 18.10
CA LEU A 318 -6.91 -24.06 16.95
C LEU A 318 -8.12 -24.99 17.13
N LEU A 319 -9.26 -24.57 16.61
CA LEU A 319 -10.52 -25.32 16.68
C LEU A 319 -10.88 -25.95 15.33
N PRO A 320 -11.55 -27.12 15.29
CA PRO A 320 -11.99 -27.71 14.02
C PRO A 320 -12.88 -26.77 13.20
N SER A 321 -12.60 -26.63 11.90
CA SER A 321 -13.51 -25.92 10.99
C SER A 321 -14.74 -26.79 10.71
N GLY A 322 -15.95 -26.26 10.90
CA GLY A 322 -17.18 -27.01 10.64
C GLY A 322 -17.33 -27.42 9.17
N GLY A 323 -17.71 -28.68 8.92
CA GLY A 323 -17.96 -29.23 7.59
C GLY A 323 -16.68 -29.66 6.86
N GLY A 324 -16.20 -30.87 7.13
CA GLY A 324 -15.04 -31.43 6.44
C GLY A 324 -15.39 -31.87 5.00
N PRO A 325 -14.70 -31.35 3.96
CA PRO A 325 -14.72 -31.97 2.64
C PRO A 325 -14.26 -33.43 2.72
N ALA A 326 -14.74 -34.27 1.80
CA ALA A 326 -14.36 -35.69 1.70
C ALA A 326 -12.89 -35.92 1.26
N ASP A 327 -12.05 -34.88 1.25
CA ASP A 327 -10.66 -34.91 0.77
C ASP A 327 -9.65 -35.40 1.82
N GLY A 328 -10.11 -35.64 3.06
CA GLY A 328 -9.29 -36.24 4.12
C GLY A 328 -8.22 -35.31 4.68
N ARG A 329 -8.33 -33.99 4.47
CA ARG A 329 -7.45 -32.96 5.06
C ARG A 329 -7.97 -32.45 6.39
N THR A 330 -7.07 -32.24 7.33
CA THR A 330 -7.38 -31.57 8.60
C THR A 330 -7.47 -30.06 8.37
N ARG A 331 -8.60 -29.46 8.74
CA ARG A 331 -8.86 -28.02 8.68
C ARG A 331 -9.23 -27.49 10.05
N LEU A 332 -8.52 -26.47 10.49
CA LEU A 332 -8.73 -25.82 11.78
C LEU A 332 -8.87 -24.31 11.60
N LEU A 333 -9.37 -23.61 12.61
CA LEU A 333 -9.64 -22.18 12.58
C LEU A 333 -8.81 -21.45 13.64
N LEU A 334 -8.26 -20.32 13.21
CA LEU A 334 -7.79 -19.25 14.08
C LEU A 334 -8.96 -18.28 14.33
N SER A 335 -9.08 -17.79 15.57
CA SER A 335 -10.22 -16.99 16.00
C SER A 335 -10.16 -15.53 15.57
N ALA A 336 -8.97 -14.96 15.38
CA ALA A 336 -8.80 -13.55 15.02
C ALA A 336 -8.45 -13.39 13.53
N THR A 337 -9.18 -12.51 12.85
CA THR A 337 -9.03 -12.17 11.43
C THR A 337 -9.20 -10.67 11.22
N PRO A 338 -8.66 -10.10 10.13
CA PRO A 338 -7.84 -10.75 9.11
C PRO A 338 -6.40 -11.00 9.57
N ILE A 339 -5.81 -12.10 9.13
CA ILE A 339 -4.44 -12.51 9.46
C ILE A 339 -3.45 -11.81 8.52
N VAL A 340 -2.30 -11.39 9.03
CA VAL A 340 -1.19 -10.93 8.20
C VAL A 340 -0.51 -12.14 7.56
N PRO A 341 -0.46 -12.26 6.22
CA PRO A 341 0.12 -13.43 5.54
C PRO A 341 1.56 -13.72 5.97
N GLY A 342 1.93 -14.99 6.13
CA GLY A 342 3.28 -15.41 6.53
C GLY A 342 3.62 -15.20 8.01
N SER A 343 2.67 -14.67 8.81
CA SER A 343 2.90 -14.38 10.22
C SER A 343 2.66 -15.58 11.15
N VAL A 344 1.98 -16.62 10.67
CA VAL A 344 1.52 -17.73 11.50
C VAL A 344 2.66 -18.67 11.82
N ARG A 345 2.78 -19.05 13.09
CA ARG A 345 3.72 -20.06 13.60
C ARG A 345 2.91 -21.08 14.37
N ILE A 346 2.92 -22.33 13.88
CA ILE A 346 2.17 -23.44 14.48
C ILE A 346 3.15 -24.46 15.04
N GLU A 347 2.83 -24.91 16.23
CA GLU A 347 3.42 -26.07 16.88
C GLU A 347 2.34 -27.14 17.01
N VAL A 348 2.72 -28.39 16.75
CA VAL A 348 1.85 -29.55 16.90
C VAL A 348 2.50 -30.52 17.87
N ASP A 349 1.77 -30.86 18.91
CA ASP A 349 2.16 -31.85 19.90
C ASP A 349 1.73 -33.24 19.43
N ASP A 350 2.68 -34.18 19.42
CA ASP A 350 2.42 -35.58 19.11
C ASP A 350 2.28 -36.38 20.42
N ASP A 351 1.05 -36.41 20.95
CA ASP A 351 0.72 -37.10 22.20
C ASP A 351 1.07 -38.61 22.18
N LEU A 352 1.22 -39.20 20.98
CA LEU A 352 1.53 -40.62 20.79
C LEU A 352 3.04 -40.93 20.73
N ALA A 353 3.88 -39.92 20.52
CA ALA A 353 5.33 -40.08 20.36
C ALA A 353 6.11 -40.05 21.70
N GLY A 354 5.42 -39.96 22.84
CA GLY A 354 6.02 -39.83 24.18
C GLY A 354 6.15 -38.37 24.64
N GLU A 355 6.44 -38.16 25.94
CA GLU A 355 6.43 -36.83 26.57
C GLU A 355 7.30 -35.80 25.79
N SER A 356 6.64 -34.75 25.31
CA SER A 356 7.23 -33.51 24.74
C SER A 356 7.81 -33.56 23.31
N ALA A 357 7.33 -34.42 22.42
CA ALA A 357 7.65 -34.31 20.98
C ALA A 357 6.78 -33.25 20.28
N SER A 358 7.04 -31.97 20.55
CA SER A 358 6.41 -30.85 19.83
C SER A 358 7.18 -30.55 18.54
N ALA A 359 6.45 -30.29 17.46
CA ALA A 359 7.04 -30.00 16.15
C ALA A 359 6.54 -28.68 15.61
N GLN A 360 7.45 -27.82 15.12
CA GLN A 360 7.09 -26.64 14.35
C GLN A 360 6.68 -27.03 12.93
N TRP A 361 5.62 -26.40 12.45
CA TRP A 361 5.14 -26.53 11.07
C TRP A 361 5.34 -25.20 10.33
N GLN A 362 5.55 -25.29 9.02
CA GLN A 362 5.83 -24.13 8.17
C GLN A 362 4.62 -23.72 7.34
N GLU A 363 4.29 -22.43 7.37
CA GLU A 363 3.30 -21.84 6.46
C GLU A 363 3.86 -21.82 5.02
N VAL A 364 3.09 -22.33 4.07
CA VAL A 364 3.39 -22.30 2.63
C VAL A 364 2.22 -21.70 1.86
N SER A 365 2.47 -21.20 0.65
CA SER A 365 1.42 -20.67 -0.22
C SER A 365 0.54 -21.74 -0.87
N SER A 366 1.05 -22.98 -0.97
CA SER A 366 0.31 -24.13 -1.49
C SER A 366 0.89 -25.45 -0.98
N LEU A 367 0.00 -26.41 -0.68
CA LEU A 367 0.34 -27.80 -0.37
C LEU A 367 0.69 -28.61 -1.63
N SER A 368 0.32 -28.14 -2.82
CA SER A 368 0.60 -28.85 -4.07
C SER A 368 2.11 -28.98 -4.30
N GLY A 369 2.56 -30.20 -4.60
CA GLY A 369 3.98 -30.51 -4.83
C GLY A 369 4.83 -30.68 -3.57
N ARG A 370 4.22 -30.64 -2.38
CA ARG A 370 4.89 -30.89 -1.10
C ARG A 370 5.00 -32.39 -0.82
N ALA A 371 6.09 -32.82 -0.21
CA ALA A 371 6.28 -34.23 0.13
C ALA A 371 5.28 -34.66 1.24
N GLY A 372 4.91 -35.94 1.26
CA GLY A 372 3.87 -36.45 2.17
C GLY A 372 4.23 -36.42 3.66
N ASP A 373 5.51 -36.22 3.98
CA ASP A 373 6.07 -36.10 5.33
C ASP A 373 6.51 -34.66 5.67
N GLU A 374 6.39 -33.72 4.71
CA GLU A 374 6.74 -32.31 4.90
C GLU A 374 5.72 -31.64 5.84
N ARG A 375 6.19 -31.12 6.98
CA ARG A 375 5.34 -30.48 8.01
C ARG A 375 4.95 -29.05 7.62
N VAL A 376 4.00 -28.95 6.70
CA VAL A 376 3.56 -27.69 6.11
C VAL A 376 2.04 -27.51 6.21
N PHE A 377 1.60 -26.26 6.23
CA PHE A 377 0.20 -25.86 6.20
C PHE A 377 0.00 -24.62 5.34
N THR A 378 -1.24 -24.38 4.91
CA THR A 378 -1.67 -23.14 4.26
C THR A 378 -2.67 -22.41 5.14
N VAL A 379 -2.71 -21.08 5.08
CA VAL A 379 -3.68 -20.26 5.81
C VAL A 379 -4.47 -19.40 4.83
N ASP A 380 -5.79 -19.36 4.98
CA ASP A 380 -6.62 -18.32 4.37
C ASP A 380 -6.64 -17.08 5.29
N PRO A 381 -6.02 -15.96 4.89
CA PRO A 381 -5.91 -14.78 5.74
C PRO A 381 -7.26 -14.14 6.11
N ALA A 382 -8.28 -14.32 5.26
CA ALA A 382 -9.58 -13.70 5.46
C ALA A 382 -10.47 -14.50 6.42
N SER A 383 -10.48 -15.83 6.30
CA SER A 383 -11.31 -16.72 7.13
C SER A 383 -10.61 -17.25 8.38
N GLY A 384 -9.27 -17.23 8.41
CA GLY A 384 -8.49 -17.85 9.47
C GLY A 384 -8.40 -19.39 9.35
N GLU A 385 -8.85 -19.97 8.24
CA GLU A 385 -8.79 -21.41 8.01
C GLU A 385 -7.35 -21.85 7.73
N VAL A 386 -6.88 -22.78 8.55
CA VAL A 386 -5.59 -23.46 8.44
C VAL A 386 -5.83 -24.85 7.86
N THR A 387 -5.23 -25.15 6.72
CA THR A 387 -5.34 -26.45 6.05
C THR A 387 -4.00 -27.18 6.10
N PHE A 388 -4.02 -28.40 6.62
CA PHE A 388 -2.86 -29.30 6.68
C PHE A 388 -2.88 -30.32 5.55
N GLY A 389 -1.75 -31.01 5.39
CA GLY A 389 -1.59 -32.06 4.38
C GLY A 389 -2.44 -33.30 4.63
N ASP A 390 -2.55 -34.11 3.58
CA ASP A 390 -3.27 -35.39 3.55
C ASP A 390 -2.32 -36.61 3.54
N GLY A 391 -1.04 -36.40 3.82
CA GLY A 391 0.00 -37.44 3.78
C GLY A 391 0.48 -37.79 2.38
N ARG A 392 -0.12 -37.21 1.33
CA ARG A 392 0.42 -37.23 -0.05
C ARG A 392 0.97 -35.87 -0.44
N GLN A 393 0.29 -34.79 -0.04
CA GLN A 393 0.67 -33.41 -0.26
C GLN A 393 0.81 -32.70 1.09
N GLY A 394 1.99 -32.82 1.71
CA GLY A 394 2.22 -32.41 3.09
C GLY A 394 1.79 -33.48 4.11
N ALA A 395 2.40 -33.42 5.30
CA ALA A 395 2.13 -34.31 6.42
C ALA A 395 0.69 -34.14 6.97
N ARG A 396 0.14 -35.27 7.46
CA ARG A 396 -1.09 -35.26 8.27
C ARG A 396 -0.77 -34.76 9.67
N VAL A 397 -1.71 -34.06 10.27
CA VAL A 397 -1.66 -33.73 11.70
C VAL A 397 -1.75 -35.04 12.50
N PRO A 398 -0.80 -35.32 13.41
CA PRO A 398 -0.92 -36.44 14.35
C PRO A 398 -2.23 -36.36 15.14
N PRO A 399 -2.86 -37.50 15.45
CA PRO A 399 -4.07 -37.49 16.27
C PRO A 399 -3.74 -36.98 17.67
N GLY A 400 -4.53 -36.05 18.15
CA GLY A 400 -4.40 -35.48 19.50
C GLY A 400 -5.58 -34.55 19.78
N PHE A 401 -5.81 -34.24 21.06
CA PHE A 401 -6.86 -33.32 21.46
C PHE A 401 -6.23 -31.97 21.79
N ARG A 402 -6.65 -30.91 21.09
CA ARG A 402 -6.11 -29.55 21.29
C ARG A 402 -4.58 -29.49 21.13
N ASN A 403 -4.03 -30.40 20.34
CA ASN A 403 -2.60 -30.60 20.13
C ASN A 403 -2.02 -29.68 19.04
N VAL A 404 -2.84 -28.85 18.39
CA VAL A 404 -2.39 -27.87 17.40
C VAL A 404 -2.52 -26.47 17.99
N ARG A 405 -1.38 -25.80 18.17
CA ARG A 405 -1.28 -24.48 18.77
C ARG A 405 -0.56 -23.51 17.85
N ALA A 406 -1.19 -22.37 17.57
CA ALA A 406 -0.49 -21.22 17.03
C ALA A 406 0.28 -20.54 18.16
N THR A 407 1.61 -20.71 18.19
CA THR A 407 2.49 -20.04 19.17
C THR A 407 2.47 -18.52 18.97
N ARG A 408 2.33 -18.08 17.71
CA ARG A 408 2.18 -16.68 17.35
C ARG A 408 1.54 -16.52 15.98
N TYR A 409 0.67 -15.53 15.84
CA TYR A 409 0.31 -14.94 14.56
C TYR A 409 -0.06 -13.47 14.71
N LEU A 410 -0.04 -12.72 13.61
CA LEU A 410 -0.40 -11.31 13.58
C LEU A 410 -1.75 -11.15 12.91
N VAL A 411 -2.59 -10.28 13.47
CA VAL A 411 -3.84 -9.85 12.86
C VAL A 411 -3.86 -8.34 12.67
N GLY A 412 -4.66 -7.88 11.72
CA GLY A 412 -4.87 -6.46 11.46
C GLY A 412 -4.54 -6.07 10.04
N GLY A 413 -4.08 -4.83 9.90
CA GLY A 413 -3.96 -4.15 8.63
C GLY A 413 -5.28 -3.62 8.06
N GLY A 414 -5.22 -3.18 6.80
CA GLY A 414 -6.26 -2.35 6.23
C GLY A 414 -5.94 -0.87 6.27
N ARG A 415 -6.74 -0.08 5.54
CA ARG A 415 -6.59 1.37 5.44
C ARG A 415 -6.89 2.10 6.74
N ALA A 416 -7.60 1.46 7.67
CA ALA A 416 -7.92 2.05 8.97
C ALA A 416 -6.66 2.45 9.77
N GLY A 417 -5.54 1.75 9.55
CA GLY A 417 -4.24 2.08 10.15
C GLY A 417 -3.48 3.22 9.45
N ALA A 418 -3.93 3.75 8.33
CA ALA A 418 -3.29 4.89 7.65
C ALA A 418 -3.66 6.22 8.35
N VAL A 419 -3.30 6.35 9.62
CA VAL A 419 -3.69 7.46 10.51
C VAL A 419 -2.77 8.69 10.35
N ALA A 420 -3.32 9.88 10.60
CA ALA A 420 -2.59 11.14 10.55
C ALA A 420 -1.50 11.26 11.64
N ALA A 421 -0.61 12.23 11.49
CA ALA A 421 0.37 12.57 12.54
C ALA A 421 -0.34 12.94 13.86
N GLY A 422 0.17 12.44 14.98
CA GLY A 422 -0.37 12.66 16.32
C GLY A 422 -1.65 11.88 16.65
N ALA A 423 -2.21 11.10 15.73
CA ALA A 423 -3.44 10.34 15.94
C ALA A 423 -3.27 9.12 16.87
N ILE A 424 -2.07 8.53 16.90
CA ILE A 424 -1.69 7.49 17.87
C ILE A 424 -1.35 8.21 19.17
N SER A 425 -2.17 8.04 20.20
CA SER A 425 -2.00 8.80 21.45
C SER A 425 -2.38 8.05 22.73
N ALA A 426 -3.15 6.97 22.61
CA ALA A 426 -3.54 6.15 23.75
C ALA A 426 -2.52 5.03 23.99
N THR A 427 -2.13 4.77 25.23
CA THR A 427 -1.41 3.55 25.59
C THR A 427 -2.40 2.42 25.85
N VAL A 428 -2.31 1.31 25.11
CA VAL A 428 -3.13 0.11 25.33
C VAL A 428 -2.44 -0.81 26.33
N THR A 429 -1.13 -0.99 26.18
CA THR A 429 -0.31 -1.63 27.20
C THR A 429 0.10 -0.61 28.25
N SER A 430 -0.19 -0.89 29.52
CA SER A 430 0.30 -0.07 30.65
C SER A 430 1.75 -0.45 30.97
N LEU A 431 2.66 0.52 30.91
CA LEU A 431 4.06 0.37 31.32
C LEU A 431 4.43 1.50 32.30
N PRO A 432 4.99 1.20 33.49
CA PRO A 432 5.37 2.22 34.46
C PRO A 432 6.27 3.30 33.85
N PHE A 433 6.03 4.55 34.26
CA PHE A 433 6.79 5.75 33.86
C PHE A 433 6.68 6.18 32.40
N VAL A 434 6.00 5.43 31.54
CA VAL A 434 5.59 5.91 30.21
C VAL A 434 4.38 6.81 30.39
N THR A 435 4.54 8.10 30.11
CA THR A 435 3.51 9.13 30.30
C THR A 435 2.91 9.63 29.00
N GLY A 436 3.53 9.32 27.86
CA GLY A 436 3.00 9.67 26.56
C GLY A 436 3.53 8.79 25.45
N VAL A 437 2.68 8.57 24.45
CA VAL A 437 3.02 7.98 23.16
C VAL A 437 2.43 8.88 22.08
N THR A 438 3.18 9.12 21.01
CA THR A 438 2.68 9.86 19.85
C THR A 438 3.29 9.33 18.56
N ASN A 439 2.67 9.55 17.41
CA ASN A 439 3.30 9.36 16.11
C ASN A 439 3.65 10.71 15.47
N PRO A 440 4.93 11.10 15.45
CA PRO A 440 5.40 12.33 14.81
C PRO A 440 4.95 12.56 13.37
N LEU A 441 4.88 11.47 12.60
CA LEU A 441 4.58 11.46 11.18
C LEU A 441 3.31 10.64 10.95
N PRO A 442 2.59 10.88 9.84
CA PRO A 442 1.49 10.02 9.43
C PRO A 442 1.96 8.56 9.30
N ALA A 443 1.10 7.62 9.66
CA ALA A 443 1.34 6.23 9.34
C ALA A 443 1.31 6.07 7.81
N THR A 444 2.25 5.29 7.30
CA THR A 444 2.29 4.85 5.90
C THR A 444 1.89 3.38 5.86
N GLY A 445 1.67 2.74 4.72
CA GLY A 445 1.16 1.36 4.77
C GLY A 445 -0.37 1.26 4.99
N GLY A 446 -0.88 0.03 5.09
CA GLY A 446 -2.31 -0.22 5.27
C GLY A 446 -3.10 -0.30 3.96
N THR A 447 -3.23 -1.50 3.37
CA THR A 447 -4.25 -1.75 2.33
C THR A 447 -5.30 -2.72 2.85
N ASP A 448 -6.56 -2.45 2.51
CA ASP A 448 -7.63 -3.43 2.72
C ASP A 448 -7.41 -4.69 1.88
N ALA A 449 -8.08 -5.77 2.27
CA ALA A 449 -8.17 -6.97 1.45
C ALA A 449 -8.68 -6.62 0.05
N GLU A 450 -8.11 -7.29 -0.96
CA GLU A 450 -8.53 -7.11 -2.33
C GLU A 450 -9.99 -7.55 -2.52
N PRO A 451 -10.87 -6.69 -3.07
CA PRO A 451 -12.25 -7.07 -3.34
C PRO A 451 -12.33 -8.22 -4.34
N VAL A 452 -13.24 -9.18 -4.11
CA VAL A 452 -13.45 -10.34 -4.99
C VAL A 452 -13.62 -9.93 -6.46
N ALA A 453 -14.38 -8.87 -6.73
CA ALA A 453 -14.56 -8.36 -8.09
C ALA A 453 -13.23 -7.98 -8.76
N ARG A 454 -12.29 -7.37 -8.03
CA ARG A 454 -10.95 -7.03 -8.55
C ARG A 454 -10.10 -8.28 -8.77
N THR A 455 -10.18 -9.25 -7.88
CA THR A 455 -9.52 -10.56 -8.03
C THR A 455 -10.02 -11.30 -9.26
N LEU A 456 -11.33 -11.31 -9.52
CA LEU A 456 -11.91 -11.95 -10.71
C LEU A 456 -11.47 -11.27 -12.01
N ARG A 457 -11.34 -9.93 -12.03
CA ARG A 457 -10.86 -9.18 -13.19
C ARG A 457 -9.36 -9.36 -13.43
N THR A 458 -8.54 -9.29 -12.38
CA THR A 458 -7.06 -9.30 -12.49
C THR A 458 -6.47 -10.71 -12.45
N GLY A 459 -7.20 -11.69 -11.92
CA GLY A 459 -6.73 -13.06 -11.72
C GLY A 459 -6.25 -13.75 -12.99
N PRO A 460 -6.97 -13.68 -14.13
CA PRO A 460 -6.49 -14.24 -15.39
C PRO A 460 -5.14 -13.67 -15.84
N ALA A 461 -4.87 -12.39 -15.54
CA ALA A 461 -3.59 -11.79 -15.86
C ALA A 461 -2.47 -12.25 -14.91
N ARG A 462 -2.76 -12.41 -13.61
CA ARG A 462 -1.82 -13.02 -12.65
C ARG A 462 -1.44 -14.45 -13.03
N LEU A 463 -2.40 -15.24 -13.50
CA LEU A 463 -2.14 -16.59 -14.00
C LEU A 463 -1.24 -16.58 -15.23
N ARG A 464 -1.47 -15.65 -16.16
CA ARG A 464 -0.59 -15.47 -17.32
C ARG A 464 0.84 -15.07 -16.92
N ALA A 465 0.99 -14.20 -15.91
CA ALA A 465 2.29 -13.79 -15.41
C ALA A 465 3.05 -14.94 -14.70
N GLY A 466 2.34 -15.85 -14.03
CA GLY A 466 2.95 -17.02 -13.39
C GLY A 466 4.01 -16.68 -12.33
N GLY A 467 3.88 -15.50 -11.69
CA GLY A 467 4.87 -14.99 -10.74
C GLY A 467 6.18 -14.51 -11.36
N ARG A 468 6.23 -14.30 -12.68
CA ARG A 468 7.38 -13.72 -13.39
C ARG A 468 6.92 -12.53 -14.22
N ALA A 469 7.78 -11.52 -14.35
CA ALA A 469 7.48 -10.30 -15.08
C ALA A 469 8.05 -10.37 -16.51
N VAL A 470 7.26 -10.84 -17.47
CA VAL A 470 7.71 -10.99 -18.88
C VAL A 470 7.24 -9.81 -19.73
N THR A 471 5.98 -9.44 -19.59
CA THR A 471 5.37 -8.29 -20.27
C THR A 471 5.42 -7.03 -19.40
N ALA A 472 5.30 -5.86 -20.01
CA ALA A 472 5.23 -4.60 -19.27
C ALA A 472 4.05 -4.55 -18.28
N ASP A 473 2.93 -5.20 -18.61
CA ASP A 473 1.77 -5.29 -17.72
C ASP A 473 2.03 -6.19 -16.50
N ASP A 474 2.82 -7.26 -16.66
CA ASP A 474 3.21 -8.11 -15.53
C ASP A 474 4.00 -7.30 -14.48
N TYR A 475 4.90 -6.41 -14.93
CA TYR A 475 5.62 -5.50 -14.03
C TYR A 475 4.68 -4.56 -13.29
N SER A 476 3.67 -3.99 -13.97
CA SER A 476 2.63 -3.17 -13.34
C SER A 476 1.92 -3.94 -12.22
N GLN A 477 1.50 -5.17 -12.48
CA GLN A 477 0.73 -5.96 -11.53
C GLN A 477 1.58 -6.40 -10.34
N LEU A 478 2.77 -6.94 -10.59
CA LEU A 478 3.67 -7.45 -9.56
C LEU A 478 4.21 -6.33 -8.68
N ALA A 479 4.39 -5.12 -9.22
CA ALA A 479 4.78 -3.95 -8.44
C ALA A 479 3.75 -3.62 -7.35
N THR A 480 2.45 -3.83 -7.59
CA THR A 480 1.41 -3.59 -6.58
C THR A 480 1.50 -4.51 -5.36
N GLY A 481 2.22 -5.63 -5.47
CA GLY A 481 2.45 -6.59 -4.40
C GLY A 481 3.81 -6.42 -3.70
N SER A 482 4.53 -5.32 -3.97
CA SER A 482 5.86 -5.09 -3.40
C SER A 482 5.79 -5.05 -1.87
N PRO A 483 6.55 -5.91 -1.16
CA PRO A 483 6.49 -5.97 0.30
C PRO A 483 6.88 -4.64 0.95
N GLY A 484 6.08 -4.19 1.92
CA GLY A 484 6.35 -3.01 2.73
C GLY A 484 6.07 -1.66 2.05
N VAL A 485 5.52 -1.64 0.82
CA VAL A 485 5.21 -0.41 0.08
C VAL A 485 3.73 -0.38 -0.30
N LEU A 486 3.05 0.74 -0.03
CA LEU A 486 1.69 0.95 -0.58
C LEU A 486 1.74 1.42 -2.01
N VAL A 487 1.66 0.47 -2.93
CA VAL A 487 1.50 0.77 -4.34
C VAL A 487 0.01 0.67 -4.69
N ALA A 488 -0.65 1.82 -4.83
CA ALA A 488 -2.04 1.86 -5.26
C ALA A 488 -2.19 1.44 -6.74
N ARG A 489 -1.29 1.93 -7.58
CA ARG A 489 -1.15 1.53 -9.00
C ARG A 489 0.31 1.55 -9.41
N ALA A 490 0.65 0.81 -10.46
CA ALA A 490 1.94 0.93 -11.12
C ALA A 490 1.79 0.78 -12.62
N HIS A 491 2.74 1.34 -13.37
CA HIS A 491 2.77 1.28 -14.82
C HIS A 491 4.15 0.87 -15.33
N GLY A 492 4.25 -0.35 -15.86
CA GLY A 492 5.41 -0.86 -16.55
C GLY A 492 5.50 -0.31 -17.97
N VAL A 493 6.69 0.14 -18.38
CA VAL A 493 6.99 0.62 -19.73
C VAL A 493 8.29 -0.01 -20.21
N ALA A 494 8.18 -0.88 -21.22
CA ALA A 494 9.33 -1.56 -21.79
C ALA A 494 10.21 -0.61 -22.62
N GLY A 495 11.52 -0.77 -22.49
CA GLY A 495 12.53 -0.02 -23.21
C GLY A 495 12.68 1.44 -22.78
N LEU A 496 12.06 1.87 -21.68
CA LEU A 496 12.17 3.22 -21.16
C LEU A 496 13.18 3.25 -20.01
N ASP A 497 14.10 4.20 -20.05
CA ASP A 497 15.01 4.51 -18.94
C ASP A 497 14.74 5.96 -18.50
N PRO A 498 14.15 6.20 -17.31
CA PRO A 498 13.84 7.55 -16.85
C PRO A 498 15.06 8.47 -16.75
N ALA A 499 16.27 7.91 -16.59
CA ALA A 499 17.52 8.66 -16.61
C ALA A 499 17.95 9.10 -18.03
N ARG A 500 17.37 8.52 -19.09
CA ARG A 500 17.64 8.82 -20.50
C ARG A 500 16.33 8.99 -21.28
N PRO A 501 15.57 10.08 -21.00
CA PRO A 501 14.28 10.31 -21.64
C PRO A 501 14.42 10.41 -23.17
N GLY A 502 13.46 9.83 -23.88
CA GLY A 502 13.43 9.83 -25.35
C GLY A 502 14.31 8.76 -26.03
N VAL A 503 15.17 8.06 -25.28
CA VAL A 503 16.03 6.99 -25.82
C VAL A 503 15.48 5.63 -25.42
N ARG A 504 15.13 4.80 -26.43
CA ARG A 504 14.79 3.39 -26.19
C ARG A 504 16.03 2.63 -25.73
N THR A 505 15.98 2.03 -24.55
CA THR A 505 17.06 1.19 -24.01
C THR A 505 16.65 -0.28 -23.97
N PRO A 506 17.22 -1.15 -24.82
CA PRO A 506 16.98 -2.58 -24.76
C PRO A 506 17.30 -3.18 -23.38
N GLY A 507 16.51 -4.17 -22.96
CA GLY A 507 16.72 -4.87 -21.68
C GLY A 507 16.34 -4.05 -20.44
N VAL A 508 15.67 -2.91 -20.59
CA VAL A 508 15.23 -2.08 -19.46
C VAL A 508 13.71 -2.01 -19.41
N VAL A 509 13.15 -2.06 -18.21
CA VAL A 509 11.72 -1.80 -17.96
C VAL A 509 11.60 -0.74 -16.87
N ALA A 510 10.96 0.39 -17.20
CA ALA A 510 10.58 1.40 -16.22
C ALA A 510 9.28 0.99 -15.55
N VAL A 511 9.15 1.21 -14.24
CA VAL A 511 7.93 0.97 -13.46
C VAL A 511 7.58 2.25 -12.72
N PHE A 512 6.55 2.95 -13.20
CA PHE A 512 6.05 4.16 -12.56
C PHE A 512 5.13 3.79 -11.40
N VAL A 513 5.53 4.12 -10.17
CA VAL A 513 4.83 3.75 -8.93
C VAL A 513 3.90 4.88 -8.50
N VAL A 514 2.62 4.56 -8.32
CA VAL A 514 1.59 5.49 -7.81
C VAL A 514 1.20 5.02 -6.40
N PRO A 515 1.59 5.75 -5.34
CA PRO A 515 1.18 5.41 -3.98
C PRO A 515 -0.29 5.72 -3.71
N VAL A 516 -0.78 5.29 -2.55
CA VAL A 516 -2.09 5.71 -2.04
C VAL A 516 -2.07 7.22 -1.78
N ARG A 517 -3.16 7.90 -2.14
CA ARG A 517 -3.22 9.37 -2.05
C ARG A 517 -3.30 9.85 -0.60
N PRO A 518 -2.46 10.81 -0.19
CA PRO A 518 -2.62 11.50 1.10
C PRO A 518 -3.86 12.40 1.09
N GLU A 519 -4.53 12.54 2.24
CA GLU A 519 -5.75 13.38 2.38
C GLU A 519 -5.46 14.89 2.38
N ASP A 520 -4.19 15.28 2.44
CA ASP A 520 -3.73 16.68 2.46
C ASP A 520 -3.85 17.41 1.10
N GLY A 521 -4.28 16.70 0.06
CA GLY A 521 -4.48 17.27 -1.26
C GLY A 521 -3.19 17.54 -2.03
N THR A 522 -2.09 16.85 -1.71
CA THR A 522 -0.80 16.89 -2.44
C THR A 522 -0.58 15.69 -3.39
N PRO A 523 0.27 15.83 -4.43
CA PRO A 523 0.62 14.76 -5.37
C PRO A 523 1.01 13.47 -4.64
N PRO A 524 0.38 12.31 -4.95
CA PRO A 524 0.82 11.05 -4.38
C PRO A 524 2.17 10.68 -4.99
N VAL A 525 3.25 11.14 -4.38
CA VAL A 525 4.60 10.95 -4.86
C VAL A 525 5.28 9.90 -3.97
N PRO A 526 5.79 8.79 -4.55
CA PRO A 526 6.43 7.74 -3.75
C PRO A 526 7.78 8.23 -3.21
N ALA A 527 8.13 7.79 -2.00
CA ALA A 527 9.45 8.09 -1.44
C ALA A 527 10.56 7.32 -2.19
N SER A 528 11.81 7.81 -2.12
CA SER A 528 12.95 7.12 -2.74
C SER A 528 13.15 5.70 -2.20
N ALA A 529 12.93 5.50 -0.90
CA ALA A 529 12.99 4.19 -0.26
C ALA A 529 11.94 3.21 -0.81
N ASP A 530 10.74 3.70 -1.11
CA ASP A 530 9.65 2.91 -1.70
C ASP A 530 10.01 2.49 -3.13
N LEU A 531 10.53 3.41 -3.93
CA LEU A 531 11.01 3.13 -5.29
C LEU A 531 12.14 2.09 -5.27
N ASP A 532 13.11 2.21 -4.36
CA ASP A 532 14.19 1.24 -4.20
C ASP A 532 13.66 -0.13 -3.74
N ALA A 533 12.67 -0.17 -2.85
CA ALA A 533 12.04 -1.40 -2.40
C ALA A 533 11.29 -2.12 -3.53
N VAL A 534 10.50 -1.38 -4.31
CA VAL A 534 9.81 -1.89 -5.50
C VAL A 534 10.82 -2.39 -6.52
N ALA A 535 11.83 -1.59 -6.87
CA ALA A 535 12.85 -1.98 -7.84
C ALA A 535 13.62 -3.23 -7.41
N ARG A 536 14.02 -3.33 -6.14
CA ARG A 536 14.70 -4.51 -5.58
C ARG A 536 13.81 -5.73 -5.61
N HIS A 537 12.56 -5.61 -5.17
CA HIS A 537 11.59 -6.71 -5.23
C HIS A 537 11.42 -7.21 -6.66
N LEU A 538 11.18 -6.28 -7.60
CA LEU A 538 10.96 -6.63 -8.99
C LEU A 538 12.19 -7.28 -9.63
N THR A 539 13.37 -6.72 -9.36
CA THR A 539 14.62 -7.24 -9.93
C THR A 539 15.01 -8.59 -9.36
N ALA A 540 14.88 -8.78 -8.04
CA ALA A 540 15.36 -9.99 -7.36
C ALA A 540 14.37 -11.16 -7.45
N ALA A 541 13.07 -10.89 -7.46
CA ALA A 541 12.05 -11.93 -7.29
C ALA A 541 11.28 -12.29 -8.57
N VAL A 542 11.15 -11.38 -9.53
CA VAL A 542 10.21 -11.56 -10.66
C VAL A 542 10.79 -11.28 -12.05
N ALA A 543 11.79 -10.41 -12.19
CA ALA A 543 12.37 -10.08 -13.48
C ALA A 543 13.22 -11.24 -14.07
N PRO A 544 13.18 -11.48 -15.39
CA PRO A 544 14.10 -12.40 -16.05
C PRO A 544 15.55 -11.92 -15.93
N ALA A 545 16.48 -12.89 -15.94
CA ALA A 545 17.91 -12.58 -15.92
C ALA A 545 18.29 -11.66 -17.09
N GLY A 546 19.11 -10.64 -16.81
CA GLY A 546 19.54 -9.65 -17.79
C GLY A 546 18.56 -8.50 -18.03
N VAL A 547 17.34 -8.55 -17.50
CA VAL A 547 16.41 -7.42 -17.52
C VAL A 547 16.72 -6.49 -16.34
N ARG A 548 16.93 -5.21 -16.64
CA ARG A 548 17.08 -4.16 -15.64
C ARG A 548 15.72 -3.51 -15.37
N VAL A 549 15.23 -3.65 -14.15
CA VAL A 549 14.03 -2.92 -13.69
C VAL A 549 14.45 -1.57 -13.12
N VAL A 550 13.65 -0.55 -13.41
CA VAL A 550 13.84 0.80 -12.89
C VAL A 550 12.52 1.31 -12.32
N ALA A 551 12.41 1.47 -11.00
CA ALA A 551 11.24 2.13 -10.42
C ALA A 551 11.41 3.66 -10.45
N ALA A 552 10.32 4.38 -10.73
CA ALA A 552 10.29 5.84 -10.75
C ALA A 552 8.91 6.39 -10.32
N ALA A 553 8.84 7.67 -9.95
CA ALA A 553 7.58 8.38 -9.78
C ALA A 553 7.02 8.84 -11.14
N PRO A 554 5.70 8.80 -11.36
CA PRO A 554 5.08 9.47 -12.51
C PRO A 554 5.14 11.00 -12.33
N ARG A 555 5.02 11.74 -13.44
CA ARG A 555 4.88 13.20 -13.39
C ARG A 555 3.43 13.58 -13.24
N TYR A 556 3.09 14.29 -12.17
CA TYR A 556 1.76 14.84 -11.98
C TYR A 556 1.65 16.17 -12.73
N GLN A 557 0.74 16.24 -13.70
CA GLN A 557 0.51 17.45 -14.50
C GLN A 557 -0.74 18.16 -14.03
N GLN A 558 -0.63 19.46 -13.73
CA GLN A 558 -1.72 20.25 -13.19
C GLN A 558 -2.80 20.46 -14.27
N VAL A 559 -3.95 19.86 -14.08
CA VAL A 559 -5.11 19.95 -14.97
C VAL A 559 -6.15 20.87 -14.33
N ARG A 560 -6.43 21.99 -14.98
CA ARG A 560 -7.55 22.86 -14.61
C ARG A 560 -8.67 22.73 -15.63
N VAL A 561 -9.86 22.46 -15.10
CA VAL A 561 -11.11 22.35 -15.86
C VAL A 561 -11.99 23.54 -15.50
N GLU A 562 -12.40 24.30 -16.51
CA GLU A 562 -13.41 25.35 -16.39
C GLU A 562 -14.59 25.01 -17.29
N ALA A 563 -15.80 24.97 -16.74
CA ALA A 563 -16.99 24.63 -17.51
C ALA A 563 -18.13 25.63 -17.23
N ARG A 564 -18.82 26.05 -18.29
CA ARG A 564 -20.12 26.73 -18.18
C ARG A 564 -21.21 25.68 -18.25
N ILE A 565 -22.13 25.70 -17.30
CA ILE A 565 -23.17 24.68 -17.14
C ILE A 565 -24.55 25.35 -17.06
N ALA A 566 -25.48 24.85 -17.87
CA ALA A 566 -26.91 25.13 -17.73
C ALA A 566 -27.54 24.03 -16.87
N THR A 567 -28.36 24.42 -15.89
CA THR A 567 -29.00 23.50 -14.95
C THR A 567 -30.52 23.52 -15.09
N ASP A 568 -31.17 22.44 -14.71
CA ASP A 568 -32.62 22.37 -14.55
C ASP A 568 -33.07 23.40 -13.50
N PRO A 569 -34.00 24.33 -13.84
CA PRO A 569 -34.50 25.32 -12.89
C PRO A 569 -35.30 24.72 -11.73
N GLY A 570 -35.77 23.47 -11.84
CA GLY A 570 -36.50 22.76 -10.79
C GLY A 570 -35.61 22.12 -9.71
N LEU A 571 -34.28 22.15 -9.87
CA LEU A 571 -33.33 21.58 -8.92
C LEU A 571 -32.45 22.67 -8.28
N ASN A 572 -31.92 22.38 -7.09
CA ASN A 572 -31.00 23.27 -6.40
C ASN A 572 -29.67 23.38 -7.18
N ARG A 573 -29.39 24.55 -7.72
CA ARG A 573 -28.17 24.81 -8.50
C ARG A 573 -26.90 24.48 -7.73
N ALA A 574 -26.83 24.81 -6.44
CA ALA A 574 -25.61 24.57 -5.65
C ALA A 574 -25.30 23.07 -5.53
N GLU A 575 -26.33 22.25 -5.31
CA GLU A 575 -26.20 20.79 -5.23
C GLU A 575 -25.78 20.19 -6.59
N VAL A 576 -26.34 20.67 -7.70
CA VAL A 576 -25.95 20.21 -9.05
C VAL A 576 -24.49 20.56 -9.35
N PHE A 577 -24.05 21.77 -9.00
CA PHE A 577 -22.66 22.19 -9.19
C PHE A 577 -21.70 21.39 -8.31
N GLN A 578 -22.07 21.14 -7.06
CA GLN A 578 -21.26 20.31 -6.18
C GLN A 578 -21.13 18.88 -6.73
N ALA A 579 -22.25 18.25 -7.12
CA ALA A 579 -22.25 16.90 -7.69
C ALA A 579 -21.43 16.82 -9.00
N ALA A 580 -21.54 17.82 -9.87
CA ALA A 580 -20.75 17.89 -11.11
C ALA A 580 -19.25 18.08 -10.84
N GLY A 581 -18.89 18.89 -9.84
CA GLY A 581 -17.50 19.07 -9.44
C GLY A 581 -16.90 17.79 -8.85
N GLU A 582 -17.66 17.09 -7.99
CA GLU A 582 -17.25 15.82 -7.40
C GLU A 582 -17.12 14.69 -8.43
N ASP A 583 -18.01 14.61 -9.42
CA ASP A 583 -17.93 13.63 -10.52
C ASP A 583 -16.66 13.85 -11.36
N LEU A 584 -16.36 15.11 -11.73
CA LEU A 584 -15.13 15.44 -12.46
C LEU A 584 -13.86 15.14 -11.67
N LEU A 585 -13.83 15.49 -10.38
CA LEU A 585 -12.71 15.17 -9.50
C LEU A 585 -12.50 13.66 -9.35
N THR A 586 -13.58 12.89 -9.32
CA THR A 586 -13.52 11.44 -9.26
C THR A 586 -13.02 10.87 -10.58
N TYR A 587 -13.54 11.35 -11.72
CA TYR A 587 -13.16 10.90 -13.05
C TYR A 587 -11.70 11.21 -13.39
N LEU A 588 -11.18 12.37 -13.00
CA LEU A 588 -9.79 12.77 -13.23
C LEU A 588 -8.81 12.26 -12.16
N HIS A 589 -9.27 11.42 -11.24
CA HIS A 589 -8.42 10.92 -10.16
C HIS A 589 -7.36 9.93 -10.67
N PRO A 590 -6.07 10.08 -10.32
CA PRO A 590 -5.00 9.20 -10.81
C PRO A 590 -5.16 7.74 -10.38
N VAL A 591 -5.71 7.49 -9.18
CA VAL A 591 -5.89 6.14 -8.63
C VAL A 591 -7.26 5.49 -8.91
N ARG A 592 -8.36 6.26 -8.87
CA ARG A 592 -9.75 5.74 -8.91
C ARG A 592 -10.60 6.34 -10.05
N GLY A 593 -9.99 7.18 -10.89
CA GLY A 593 -10.63 7.82 -12.02
C GLY A 593 -10.54 6.98 -13.28
N GLY A 594 -10.57 7.64 -14.43
CA GLY A 594 -10.61 6.99 -15.73
C GLY A 594 -12.01 6.49 -16.10
N ALA A 595 -12.13 5.90 -17.29
CA ALA A 595 -13.40 5.36 -17.78
C ALA A 595 -13.92 4.21 -16.89
N ASP A 596 -13.00 3.36 -16.43
CA ASP A 596 -13.31 2.09 -15.75
C ASP A 596 -13.25 2.20 -14.22
N GLY A 597 -12.88 3.36 -13.68
CA GLY A 597 -12.73 3.59 -12.24
C GLY A 597 -11.47 2.96 -11.61
N ASP A 598 -10.60 2.36 -12.42
CA ASP A 598 -9.34 1.73 -11.98
C ASP A 598 -8.12 2.67 -12.08
N GLY A 599 -8.35 3.98 -12.25
CA GLY A 599 -7.35 5.05 -12.30
C GLY A 599 -7.01 5.52 -13.71
N TRP A 600 -6.42 6.72 -13.81
CA TRP A 600 -6.10 7.33 -15.11
C TRP A 600 -4.98 6.56 -15.83
N PRO A 601 -5.10 6.21 -17.13
CA PRO A 601 -4.01 5.54 -17.84
C PRO A 601 -2.80 6.47 -18.01
N LEU A 602 -1.59 5.95 -17.79
CA LEU A 602 -0.35 6.74 -17.89
C LEU A 602 -0.23 7.39 -19.29
N GLY A 603 -0.09 8.72 -19.31
CA GLY A 603 0.04 9.51 -20.52
C GLY A 603 -1.19 9.58 -21.42
N ALA A 604 -2.33 9.02 -21.02
CA ALA A 604 -3.56 9.14 -21.81
C ALA A 604 -4.05 10.60 -21.82
N ALA A 605 -4.42 11.07 -23.01
CA ALA A 605 -4.96 12.41 -23.22
C ALA A 605 -6.31 12.59 -22.52
N LEU A 606 -6.56 13.82 -22.06
CA LEU A 606 -7.85 14.23 -21.52
C LEU A 606 -8.84 14.40 -22.67
N SER A 607 -9.81 13.49 -22.78
CA SER A 607 -10.80 13.58 -23.85
C SER A 607 -11.85 14.65 -23.58
N TYR A 608 -11.96 15.62 -24.50
CA TYR A 608 -12.94 16.69 -24.42
C TYR A 608 -14.37 16.15 -24.39
N VAL A 609 -14.66 15.20 -25.29
CA VAL A 609 -15.99 14.59 -25.42
C VAL A 609 -16.34 13.75 -24.19
N ALA A 610 -15.38 13.03 -23.61
CA ALA A 610 -15.62 12.23 -22.41
C ALA A 610 -16.01 13.12 -21.22
N LEU A 611 -15.33 14.26 -21.04
CA LEU A 611 -15.61 15.21 -19.97
C LEU A 611 -16.99 15.88 -20.12
N ILE A 612 -17.38 16.24 -21.35
CA ILE A 612 -18.75 16.72 -21.62
C ILE A 612 -19.79 15.65 -21.28
N ARG A 613 -19.59 14.41 -21.72
CA ARG A 613 -20.53 13.32 -21.46
C ARG A 613 -20.67 13.04 -19.96
N ARG A 614 -19.57 13.13 -19.21
CA ARG A 614 -19.58 13.02 -17.74
C ARG A 614 -20.43 14.10 -17.11
N LEU A 615 -20.18 15.37 -17.46
CA LEU A 615 -20.99 16.50 -16.96
C LEU A 615 -22.48 16.37 -17.31
N LEU A 616 -22.82 15.95 -18.53
CA LEU A 616 -24.21 15.75 -18.96
C LEU A 616 -24.90 14.54 -18.28
N ALA A 617 -24.14 13.58 -17.75
CA ALA A 617 -24.69 12.45 -17.01
C ALA A 617 -25.12 12.83 -15.58
N VAL A 618 -24.65 13.96 -15.06
CA VAL A 618 -25.02 14.47 -13.74
C VAL A 618 -26.48 14.93 -13.78
N ARG A 619 -27.30 14.37 -12.88
CA ARG A 619 -28.72 14.73 -12.78
C ARG A 619 -28.87 16.24 -12.55
N GLY A 620 -29.64 16.89 -13.42
CA GLY A 620 -29.91 18.32 -13.35
C GLY A 620 -29.00 19.19 -14.23
N VAL A 621 -27.98 18.64 -14.87
CA VAL A 621 -27.24 19.32 -15.94
C VAL A 621 -28.00 19.17 -17.26
N THR A 622 -28.38 20.29 -17.88
CA THR A 622 -29.16 20.28 -19.14
C THR A 622 -28.31 20.61 -20.36
N ALA A 623 -27.24 21.40 -20.19
CA ALA A 623 -26.28 21.69 -21.25
C ALA A 623 -24.92 22.10 -20.68
N VAL A 624 -23.85 21.93 -21.48
CA VAL A 624 -22.50 22.40 -21.19
C VAL A 624 -22.04 23.31 -22.34
N PRO A 625 -22.40 24.62 -22.35
CA PRO A 625 -22.11 25.50 -23.48
C PRO A 625 -20.61 25.76 -23.73
N LEU A 626 -19.77 25.59 -22.72
CA LEU A 626 -18.33 25.81 -22.83
C LEU A 626 -17.59 24.89 -21.85
N LEU A 627 -16.53 24.25 -22.33
CA LEU A 627 -15.55 23.54 -21.53
C LEU A 627 -14.16 24.01 -21.96
N ARG A 628 -13.33 24.41 -21.01
CA ARG A 628 -11.92 24.79 -21.20
C ARG A 628 -11.05 23.88 -20.35
N LEU A 629 -9.98 23.40 -20.95
CA LEU A 629 -8.99 22.56 -20.31
C LEU A 629 -7.65 23.29 -20.37
N SER A 630 -6.90 23.23 -19.27
CA SER A 630 -5.51 23.65 -19.26
C SER A 630 -4.66 22.62 -18.54
N VAL A 631 -3.46 22.37 -19.07
CA VAL A 631 -2.48 21.41 -18.56
C VAL A 631 -1.17 22.14 -18.31
N ASP A 632 -0.68 22.12 -17.07
CA ASP A 632 0.51 22.85 -16.60
C ASP A 632 0.46 24.35 -17.01
N GLY A 633 -0.72 24.96 -16.88
CA GLY A 633 -0.98 26.36 -17.24
C GLY A 633 -1.13 26.65 -18.74
N ARG A 634 -1.02 25.65 -19.62
CA ARG A 634 -1.25 25.81 -21.07
C ARG A 634 -2.68 25.43 -21.42
N GLU A 635 -3.43 26.36 -22.01
CA GLU A 635 -4.80 26.13 -22.45
C GLU A 635 -4.82 25.23 -23.70
N ALA A 636 -5.66 24.20 -23.67
CA ALA A 636 -5.90 23.33 -24.81
C ALA A 636 -6.88 23.99 -25.80
N PRO A 637 -6.79 23.72 -27.11
CA PRO A 637 -7.77 24.19 -28.07
C PRO A 637 -9.19 23.77 -27.69
N LEU A 638 -10.17 24.64 -27.92
CA LEU A 638 -11.58 24.31 -27.71
C LEU A 638 -11.98 23.10 -28.57
N CYS A 639 -12.83 22.25 -28.01
CA CYS A 639 -13.33 21.04 -28.69
C CYS A 639 -12.24 20.02 -29.08
N ALA A 640 -11.06 20.08 -28.45
CA ALA A 640 -9.96 19.15 -28.70
C ALA A 640 -9.50 18.45 -27.41
N ASP A 641 -8.97 17.24 -27.58
CA ASP A 641 -8.37 16.49 -26.48
C ASP A 641 -7.06 17.16 -26.03
N ALA A 642 -6.83 17.22 -24.72
CA ALA A 642 -5.63 17.83 -24.16
C ALA A 642 -4.57 16.74 -23.89
N PRO A 643 -3.41 16.76 -24.58
CA PRO A 643 -2.40 15.72 -24.41
C PRO A 643 -1.71 15.83 -23.05
N LEU A 644 -1.43 14.68 -22.44
CA LEU A 644 -0.51 14.55 -21.32
C LEU A 644 0.86 14.07 -21.81
N ARG A 645 1.89 14.25 -20.99
CA ARG A 645 3.21 13.66 -21.21
C ARG A 645 3.12 12.13 -21.16
N PRO A 646 3.98 11.39 -21.87
CA PRO A 646 3.95 9.92 -21.86
C PRO A 646 4.11 9.29 -20.47
N ASP A 647 4.82 9.95 -19.55
CA ASP A 647 5.02 9.57 -18.15
C ASP A 647 4.10 10.35 -17.18
N GLY A 648 3.08 11.03 -17.72
CA GLY A 648 2.22 11.97 -17.03
C GLY A 648 0.93 11.35 -16.49
N LEU A 649 0.50 11.79 -15.31
CA LEU A 649 -0.83 11.58 -14.74
C LEU A 649 -1.51 12.92 -14.44
N PRO A 650 -2.84 13.01 -14.58
CA PRO A 650 -3.55 14.24 -14.28
C PRO A 650 -3.55 14.51 -12.78
N TRP A 651 -3.38 15.79 -12.45
CA TRP A 651 -3.50 16.35 -11.12
C TRP A 651 -4.52 17.48 -11.18
N THR A 652 -5.73 17.22 -10.68
CA THR A 652 -6.83 18.18 -10.81
C THR A 652 -7.18 18.84 -9.49
N GLU A 653 -7.17 20.17 -9.48
CA GLU A 653 -7.80 20.99 -8.44
C GLU A 653 -9.33 21.02 -8.62
N ARG A 654 -10.07 21.57 -7.65
CA ARG A 654 -11.52 21.74 -7.79
C ARG A 654 -11.85 22.46 -9.12
N PRO A 655 -12.71 21.86 -9.98
CA PRO A 655 -13.06 22.46 -11.26
C PRO A 655 -13.84 23.76 -11.06
N VAL A 656 -13.64 24.72 -11.96
CA VAL A 656 -14.34 26.01 -11.94
C VAL A 656 -15.62 25.87 -12.75
N LEU A 657 -16.75 25.77 -12.06
CA LEU A 657 -18.06 25.65 -12.69
C LEU A 657 -18.78 27.01 -12.66
N ILE A 658 -19.26 27.47 -13.82
CA ILE A 658 -19.86 28.79 -14.01
C ILE A 658 -21.29 28.61 -14.56
N PRO A 659 -22.31 29.32 -14.04
CA PRO A 659 -23.66 29.26 -14.60
C PRO A 659 -23.70 29.82 -16.03
N ALA A 660 -24.34 29.09 -16.94
CA ALA A 660 -24.63 29.60 -18.27
C ALA A 660 -25.62 30.79 -18.18
N PRO A 661 -25.43 31.86 -18.98
CA PRO A 661 -26.39 32.96 -19.02
C PRO A 661 -27.76 32.42 -19.45
N GLY A 662 -28.79 32.73 -18.67
CA GLY A 662 -30.15 32.26 -18.91
C GLY A 662 -30.66 32.79 -20.25
N GLY A 663 -30.70 31.93 -21.27
CA GLY A 663 -31.43 32.22 -22.50
C GLY A 663 -32.91 32.25 -22.19
N ARG A 664 -33.56 33.42 -22.31
CA ARG A 664 -34.99 33.47 -22.58
C ARG A 664 -35.21 32.65 -23.85
N ARG A 665 -35.99 31.57 -23.76
CA ARG A 665 -36.52 30.90 -24.97
C ARG A 665 -37.27 31.95 -25.80
N PRO A 666 -37.06 32.05 -27.12
CA PRO A 666 -38.01 32.77 -27.97
C PRO A 666 -39.39 32.11 -27.92
#